data_AF-A0A5D2DBG2-F1
#
_entry.id   AF-A0A5D2DBG2-F1
#
_cell.length_a   1.000
_cell.length_b   1.000
_cell.length_c   1.000
_cell.angle_alpha   90.00
_cell.angle_beta   90.00
_cell.angle_gamma   90.00
#
_symmetry.space_group_name_H-M   'P 1'
#
loop_
_entity.id
_entity.type
_entity.pdbx_description
1 polymer ?
#
loop_
_entity_poly.entity_id
_entity_poly.type
_entity_poly.pdbx_seq_one_letter_code
_entity_poly.pdbx_strand_id
1 'polypeptide(L)'
;MKPLKIKVAAIVVVLSLCYACVIAEQAKRTYIVHMDKSNMPECFTHHSLWYDSSLKSVSKSASMLYRYENVIHGYSARLTPEEAESLGKQSGVLSVLPDVRYELHTTRTPEFLGLGNNSALIPTTASTSEVIVGILDTGVWPELKSFDDSELGPVPSGWKGKCEVGQNFSSSSCNKKLIGARYYLQGYEAALGPIDETMESKSPRDDDGHGTHTATTAAGSVVPNANLLGYASGTARGMASHARVAIYKVCWLNGCFISDITAGMDRAIADGVDIMSMSIGGHITEYYLDIIAIGAFTAAAHGIFVSCSAGNEGPEAGSLLNVAPWITTVGAGTLDRDFPASITLGNNMRYTGVTLYNGKQLSNSTVPLVYGGSVSNSSNGSLCIDESLIPEKVRGKIVVCDRGGSDRVEKGVVVKAAGGVGMILANTLTFGEELLADAHLLPSAAVGQIAGDSIKKYISFDPNPTATIGPGTTMLGVQPSPMVAAFSSRGPNPVTPAIFKPDIIAPGVNILAGWTGEVGPTGLAIDQRHVKFNIVSGTSMACPHVSGLAAILKAAHPEWSPAAIKSALMTTAYSTYPNGEKIKDVATGGPATPFDYGAGHVDPIAALDPGLVYDTTIDDYLGFLCALNYTPSQIKSTTQTNFTCQKSKKYTLGDFNYPSFSVPFQTGLRSTVKYTRTITNVGVPATYKISLYSQTQAVKMSVVPAILSFSAQYEKKSYTVTFRAISMPPGSTGFARLEWSDAEVSPSSFEMASTLDRWEKDPFFAVAEEVQQSADRMETTYRTWIHAIKDGSSTWNLEELGRDLHTALSTTKWQLEEFEKAVQSSYYGNSSEEARDRHREFIVAIKNQNLKIEKYLQESASSEGKTPVPWVHLDEGECNELALFLSAPPLPGDKKLPPKVHGRASDLRRGINRESAPDFLKNASQSIEFSSSEVNNEKSYGHRRTASASPDIGAWKIAIVDDVLQQNSSNGQRFIPPRRVPSSGALSSTESAVKGQWSKNGIRKSATARHQESDAEFSRPPELARGNDECCEKGSGCVDCNDKQPIGWYGAIKRRLQRSKHQLKNSRPTQIAIWAFLVICLIVLIVLQTI
;
A
#
# COMPACT_ATOMS: atom_id res chain seq x y z
N MET A 1 -8.63 66.27 18.61
CA MET A 1 -8.00 65.40 17.59
C MET A 1 -6.72 64.66 18.02
N LYS A 2 -6.02 64.99 19.14
CA LYS A 2 -4.79 64.26 19.52
C LYS A 2 -4.95 62.78 19.99
N PRO A 3 -5.98 62.34 20.75
CA PRO A 3 -5.98 60.98 21.31
C PRO A 3 -6.24 59.86 20.29
N LEU A 4 -6.90 60.17 19.16
CA LEU A 4 -7.26 59.15 18.16
C LEU A 4 -6.03 58.64 17.40
N LYS A 5 -5.06 59.51 17.07
CA LYS A 5 -3.83 59.11 16.37
C LYS A 5 -2.96 58.15 17.20
N ILE A 6 -2.93 58.32 18.52
CA ILE A 6 -2.16 57.46 19.44
C ILE A 6 -2.78 56.05 19.47
N LYS A 7 -4.11 55.94 19.55
CA LYS A 7 -4.80 54.64 19.52
C LYS A 7 -4.60 53.90 18.18
N VAL A 8 -4.67 54.61 17.05
CA VAL A 8 -4.42 53.99 15.73
C VAL A 8 -2.96 53.53 15.59
N ALA A 9 -1.98 54.34 16.03
CA ALA A 9 -0.58 53.93 16.00
C ALA A 9 -0.31 52.67 16.84
N ALA A 10 -0.87 52.60 18.06
CA ALA A 10 -0.75 51.40 18.90
C ALA A 10 -1.39 50.16 18.25
N ILE A 11 -2.58 50.30 17.65
CA ILE A 11 -3.26 49.20 16.95
C ILE A 11 -2.44 48.72 15.73
N VAL A 12 -1.84 49.63 14.96
CA VAL A 12 -0.97 49.25 13.82
C VAL A 12 0.28 48.53 14.31
N VAL A 13 0.95 49.01 15.36
CA VAL A 13 2.15 48.33 15.92
C VAL A 13 1.80 46.94 16.46
N VAL A 14 0.67 46.78 17.16
CA VAL A 14 0.21 45.47 17.64
C VAL A 14 -0.14 44.55 16.45
N LEU A 15 -0.81 45.05 15.41
CA LEU A 15 -1.12 44.26 14.21
C LEU A 15 0.16 43.84 13.46
N SER A 16 1.18 44.71 13.35
CA SER A 16 2.47 44.37 12.76
C SER A 16 3.22 43.30 13.59
N LEU A 17 3.19 43.39 14.91
CA LEU A 17 3.78 42.37 15.80
C LEU A 17 3.02 41.03 15.70
N CYS A 18 1.69 41.05 15.66
CA CYS A 18 0.89 39.85 15.43
C CYS A 18 1.13 39.24 14.03
N TYR A 19 1.30 40.05 12.99
CA TYR A 19 1.60 39.58 11.64
C TYR A 19 2.99 38.94 11.56
N ALA A 20 3.98 39.51 12.26
CA ALA A 20 5.31 38.92 12.40
C ALA A 20 5.27 37.58 13.15
N CYS A 21 4.48 37.44 14.23
CA CYS A 21 4.28 36.16 14.91
C CYS A 21 3.56 35.12 14.04
N VAL A 22 2.57 35.50 13.22
CA VAL A 22 1.79 34.56 12.39
C VAL A 22 2.56 34.02 11.18
N ILE A 23 3.62 34.70 10.74
CA ILE A 23 4.54 34.18 9.70
C ILE A 23 5.53 33.15 10.29
N ALA A 24 5.73 33.12 11.60
CA ALA A 24 6.81 32.39 12.27
C ALA A 24 6.47 30.96 12.74
N GLU A 25 5.51 30.26 12.11
CA GLU A 25 5.30 28.83 12.39
C GLU A 25 4.79 28.03 11.17
N GLN A 26 5.72 27.69 10.26
CA GLN A 26 5.47 26.68 9.24
C GLN A 26 5.51 25.28 9.87
N ALA A 27 4.48 24.47 9.60
CA ALA A 27 4.31 23.16 10.24
C ALA A 27 5.39 22.16 9.78
N LYS A 28 6.47 22.05 10.55
CA LYS A 28 7.59 21.13 10.28
C LYS A 28 7.10 19.68 10.22
N ARG A 29 7.34 19.01 9.09
CA ARG A 29 7.11 17.56 8.95
C ARG A 29 8.38 16.82 9.34
N THR A 30 8.26 15.55 9.71
CA THR A 30 9.43 14.67 9.81
C THR A 30 9.92 14.36 8.41
N TYR A 31 11.21 14.59 8.19
CA TYR A 31 11.90 14.30 6.94
C TYR A 31 13.13 13.42 7.21
N ILE A 32 13.41 12.51 6.29
CA ILE A 32 14.48 11.51 6.35
C ILE A 32 15.53 11.87 5.30
N VAL A 33 16.72 12.24 5.77
CA VAL A 33 17.84 12.82 5.01
C VAL A 33 18.92 11.76 4.81
N HIS A 34 19.15 11.36 3.56
CA HIS A 34 20.25 10.46 3.19
C HIS A 34 21.49 11.31 2.83
N MET A 35 22.68 10.91 3.31
CA MET A 35 24.00 11.52 3.09
C MET A 35 24.97 10.52 2.41
N ASP A 36 25.89 10.99 1.56
CA ASP A 36 26.92 10.14 0.96
C ASP A 36 28.15 10.00 1.88
N LYS A 37 28.27 8.86 2.58
CA LYS A 37 29.41 8.51 3.47
C LYS A 37 30.79 8.64 2.81
N SER A 38 30.90 8.61 1.47
CA SER A 38 32.16 8.87 0.74
C SER A 38 32.62 10.32 0.85
N ASN A 39 31.67 11.25 0.78
CA ASN A 39 31.93 12.67 0.50
C ASN A 39 32.00 13.52 1.77
N MET A 40 32.26 12.89 2.92
CA MET A 40 32.57 13.61 4.14
C MET A 40 33.86 14.42 3.91
N PRO A 41 33.84 15.76 4.01
CA PRO A 41 35.03 16.57 3.79
C PRO A 41 36.13 16.26 4.81
N GLU A 42 37.40 16.31 4.38
CA GLU A 42 38.58 15.96 5.20
C GLU A 42 38.72 16.78 6.50
N CYS A 43 38.03 17.92 6.61
CA CYS A 43 37.97 18.72 7.83
C CYS A 43 37.06 18.14 8.93
N PHE A 44 36.28 17.09 8.67
CA PHE A 44 35.49 16.38 9.66
C PHE A 44 36.15 15.06 10.07
N THR A 45 36.34 14.86 11.37
CA THR A 45 36.92 13.64 11.94
C THR A 45 35.91 12.50 12.10
N HIS A 46 34.61 12.77 11.98
CA HIS A 46 33.53 11.80 12.12
C HIS A 46 32.25 12.27 11.40
N HIS A 47 31.53 11.35 10.76
CA HIS A 47 30.31 11.66 10.01
C HIS A 47 29.21 12.32 10.86
N SER A 48 29.15 12.04 12.17
CA SER A 48 28.22 12.68 13.10
C SER A 48 28.38 14.21 13.16
N LEU A 49 29.61 14.72 13.11
CA LEU A 49 29.90 16.17 13.09
C LEU A 49 29.52 16.79 11.74
N TRP A 50 29.72 16.05 10.64
CA TRP A 50 29.34 16.49 9.31
C TRP A 50 27.82 16.56 9.13
N TYR A 51 27.08 15.59 9.65
CA TYR A 51 25.61 15.56 9.60
C TYR A 51 24.97 16.65 10.48
N ASP A 52 25.52 16.87 11.68
CA ASP A 52 25.13 17.99 12.55
C ASP A 52 25.41 19.34 11.88
N SER A 53 26.53 19.46 11.17
CA SER A 53 26.87 20.64 10.38
C SER A 53 25.94 20.86 9.17
N SER A 54 25.53 19.81 8.44
CA SER A 54 24.58 19.98 7.33
C SER A 54 23.20 20.40 7.83
N LEU A 55 22.72 19.80 8.91
CA LEU A 55 21.45 20.19 9.54
C LEU A 55 21.46 21.65 10.02
N LYS A 56 22.49 22.05 10.77
CA LYS A 56 22.63 23.42 11.30
C LYS A 56 22.82 24.48 10.21
N SER A 57 23.25 24.09 9.01
CA SER A 57 23.39 25.00 7.88
C SER A 57 22.07 25.38 7.21
N VAL A 58 21.03 24.52 7.28
CA VAL A 58 19.67 24.84 6.81
C VAL A 58 18.75 25.31 7.93
N SER A 59 18.93 24.79 9.15
CA SER A 59 18.07 25.12 10.28
C SER A 59 18.87 25.17 11.58
N LYS A 60 18.95 26.37 12.18
CA LYS A 60 19.57 26.57 13.50
C LYS A 60 18.69 26.09 14.66
N SER A 61 17.47 25.62 14.39
CA SER A 61 16.48 25.19 15.39
C SER A 61 16.00 23.74 15.23
N ALA A 62 16.27 23.09 14.10
CA ALA A 62 15.97 21.67 13.95
C ALA A 62 16.98 20.82 14.74
N SER A 63 16.48 20.00 15.66
CA SER A 63 17.23 18.86 16.18
C SER A 63 17.27 17.73 15.16
N MET A 64 18.30 16.90 15.26
CA MET A 64 18.36 15.60 14.60
C MET A 64 17.49 14.63 15.42
N LEU A 65 16.56 13.91 14.78
CA LEU A 65 15.68 12.96 15.51
C LEU A 65 16.41 11.64 15.70
N TYR A 66 17.05 11.15 14.63
CA TYR A 66 17.97 10.03 14.64
C TYR A 66 19.13 10.26 13.70
N ARG A 67 20.27 9.63 14.01
CA ARG A 67 21.35 9.36 13.07
C ARG A 67 21.26 7.91 12.61
N TYR A 68 21.55 7.66 11.33
CA TYR A 68 21.59 6.34 10.73
C TYR A 68 23.01 6.03 10.25
N GLU A 69 23.46 4.80 10.52
CA GLU A 69 24.82 4.36 10.18
C GLU A 69 24.90 3.12 9.29
N ASN A 70 23.91 2.22 9.33
CA ASN A 70 23.98 0.89 8.68
C ASN A 70 22.74 0.49 7.86
N VAL A 71 21.78 1.38 7.63
CA VAL A 71 20.56 1.14 6.82
C VAL A 71 20.42 2.21 5.76
N ILE A 72 20.59 3.47 6.16
CA ILE A 72 21.17 4.51 5.31
C ILE A 72 22.29 5.20 6.08
N HIS A 73 23.05 6.04 5.41
CA HIS A 73 24.02 6.91 6.06
C HIS A 73 23.40 8.31 6.14
N GLY A 74 23.04 8.82 7.32
CA GLY A 74 22.35 10.12 7.37
C GLY A 74 21.57 10.33 8.66
N TYR A 75 20.41 10.97 8.57
CA TYR A 75 19.58 11.30 9.73
C TYR A 75 18.12 11.61 9.38
N SER A 76 17.23 11.60 10.36
CA SER A 76 15.97 12.35 10.27
C SER A 76 16.08 13.69 10.97
N ALA A 77 15.31 14.66 10.48
CA ALA A 77 15.11 15.95 11.13
C ALA A 77 13.65 16.39 10.95
N ARG A 78 13.12 17.19 11.89
CA ARG A 78 11.90 17.95 11.62
C ARG A 78 12.28 19.23 10.91
N LEU A 79 11.84 19.32 9.66
CA LEU A 79 12.13 20.41 8.75
C LEU A 79 10.82 21.00 8.25
N THR A 80 10.78 22.31 7.97
CA THR A 80 9.78 22.82 7.04
C THR A 80 10.05 22.22 5.65
N PRO A 81 9.08 22.17 4.74
CA PRO A 81 9.31 21.74 3.36
C PRO A 81 10.47 22.50 2.68
N GLU A 82 10.66 23.77 3.02
CA GLU A 82 11.70 24.66 2.49
C GLU A 82 13.07 24.39 3.12
N GLU A 83 13.15 24.10 4.43
CA GLU A 83 14.37 23.61 5.08
C GLU A 83 14.79 22.26 4.47
N ALA A 84 13.84 21.37 4.21
CA ALA A 84 14.06 20.07 3.55
C ALA A 84 14.54 20.20 2.09
N GLU A 85 13.90 21.06 1.29
CA GLU A 85 14.31 21.33 -0.10
C GLU A 85 15.68 22.00 -0.17
N SER A 86 16.00 22.87 0.79
CA SER A 86 17.32 23.51 0.89
C SER A 86 18.42 22.52 1.24
N LEU A 87 18.10 21.51 2.07
CA LEU A 87 19.04 20.47 2.47
C LEU A 87 19.33 19.49 1.32
N GLY A 88 18.30 19.11 0.56
CA GLY A 88 18.43 18.27 -0.63
C GLY A 88 19.30 18.84 -1.76
N LYS A 89 19.74 20.10 -1.65
CA LYS A 89 20.64 20.78 -2.62
C LYS A 89 22.11 20.79 -2.19
N GLN A 90 22.46 20.20 -1.05
CA GLN A 90 23.83 20.26 -0.52
C GLN A 90 24.73 19.15 -1.06
N SER A 91 26.02 19.46 -1.24
CA SER A 91 27.02 18.48 -1.66
C SER A 91 27.15 17.38 -0.60
N GLY A 92 26.88 16.14 -1.00
CA GLY A 92 26.88 14.98 -0.12
C GLY A 92 25.54 14.70 0.59
N VAL A 93 24.46 15.42 0.29
CA VAL A 93 23.08 14.96 0.54
C VAL A 93 22.58 14.19 -0.69
N LEU A 94 21.87 13.08 -0.46
CA LEU A 94 21.35 12.17 -1.49
C LEU A 94 19.83 12.26 -1.67
N SER A 95 19.05 12.44 -0.59
CA SER A 95 17.58 12.54 -0.64
C SER A 95 16.96 13.07 0.67
N VAL A 96 15.69 13.51 0.62
CA VAL A 96 14.91 14.01 1.77
C VAL A 96 13.41 13.59 1.65
N LEU A 97 12.88 12.74 2.56
CA LEU A 97 11.59 11.99 2.38
C LEU A 97 10.61 12.00 3.61
N PRO A 98 9.26 11.86 3.46
CA PRO A 98 8.24 11.81 4.55
C PRO A 98 7.71 10.38 4.96
N ASP A 99 6.75 10.26 5.92
CA ASP A 99 6.42 9.04 6.75
C ASP A 99 4.88 8.63 6.90
N VAL A 100 4.51 7.32 7.11
CA VAL A 100 3.11 6.68 7.08
C VAL A 100 2.90 5.34 7.93
N ARG A 101 1.68 4.71 8.09
CA ARG A 101 1.21 3.65 9.10
C ARG A 101 0.18 2.52 8.62
N TYR A 102 0.13 1.26 9.19
CA TYR A 102 -0.87 0.10 8.95
C TYR A 102 -1.04 -1.03 10.11
N GLU A 103 -2.04 -2.02 10.13
CA GLU A 103 -2.47 -2.95 11.30
C GLU A 103 -3.07 -4.48 11.07
N LEU A 104 -3.05 -5.57 11.99
CA LEU A 104 -3.37 -7.09 11.76
C LEU A 104 -3.38 -8.35 12.87
N HIS A 105 -3.70 -9.70 12.57
CA HIS A 105 -4.12 -10.95 13.46
C HIS A 105 -3.38 -12.45 13.65
N THR A 106 -3.97 -13.71 13.98
CA THR A 106 -3.56 -15.23 13.64
C THR A 106 -3.59 -16.60 14.51
N THR A 107 -4.35 -17.73 14.16
CA THR A 107 -4.38 -19.11 14.88
C THR A 107 -4.33 -20.45 14.10
N ARG A 108 -5.37 -20.79 13.29
CA ARG A 108 -5.71 -22.20 12.86
C ARG A 108 -4.70 -22.76 11.84
N THR A 109 -3.86 -21.86 11.37
CA THR A 109 -3.04 -21.96 10.19
C THR A 109 -1.92 -23.00 10.26
N PRO A 110 -1.33 -23.39 11.42
CA PRO A 110 -0.39 -24.51 11.45
C PRO A 110 -1.02 -25.85 11.04
N GLU A 111 -2.33 -26.04 11.22
CA GLU A 111 -3.03 -27.25 10.77
C GLU A 111 -3.38 -27.16 9.29
N PHE A 112 -3.91 -26.01 8.85
CA PHE A 112 -4.23 -25.72 7.44
C PHE A 112 -2.98 -25.80 6.53
N LEU A 113 -1.81 -25.43 7.05
CA LEU A 113 -0.50 -25.51 6.38
C LEU A 113 0.20 -26.87 6.56
N GLY A 114 -0.49 -27.91 7.04
CA GLY A 114 0.06 -29.27 7.15
C GLY A 114 1.08 -29.51 8.26
N LEU A 115 1.52 -28.48 9.00
CA LEU A 115 2.46 -28.57 10.13
C LEU A 115 1.89 -29.33 11.35
N GLY A 116 0.59 -29.67 11.33
CA GLY A 116 -0.04 -30.53 12.34
C GLY A 116 0.28 -32.02 12.16
N ASN A 117 0.26 -32.51 10.92
CA ASN A 117 0.28 -33.94 10.62
C ASN A 117 1.68 -34.48 10.27
N ASN A 118 2.62 -33.57 9.95
CA ASN A 118 3.94 -33.90 9.41
C ASN A 118 5.08 -33.62 10.39
N SER A 119 4.84 -33.76 11.69
CA SER A 119 5.82 -33.43 12.75
C SER A 119 7.14 -34.20 12.69
N ALA A 120 7.20 -35.32 11.96
CA ALA A 120 8.42 -36.08 11.71
C ALA A 120 9.31 -35.51 10.59
N LEU A 121 8.79 -34.60 9.75
CA LEU A 121 9.53 -33.89 8.69
C LEU A 121 10.02 -32.51 9.16
N ILE A 122 9.37 -31.93 10.18
CA ILE A 122 9.76 -30.65 10.78
C ILE A 122 11.08 -30.85 11.56
N PRO A 123 12.04 -29.92 11.50
CA PRO A 123 13.29 -29.99 12.26
C PRO A 123 13.09 -30.15 13.76
N THR A 124 14.09 -30.71 14.43
CA THR A 124 14.01 -30.97 15.87
C THR A 124 13.77 -29.69 16.68
N THR A 125 13.19 -29.82 17.86
CA THR A 125 12.99 -28.69 18.78
C THR A 125 14.32 -28.02 19.13
N ALA A 126 15.41 -28.79 19.24
CA ALA A 126 16.75 -28.26 19.44
C ALA A 126 17.20 -27.39 18.25
N SER A 127 17.18 -27.92 17.03
CA SER A 127 17.53 -27.19 15.79
C SER A 127 16.73 -25.90 15.64
N THR A 128 15.41 -26.00 15.82
CA THR A 128 14.48 -24.86 15.71
C THR A 128 14.73 -23.82 16.79
N SER A 129 15.18 -24.24 17.98
CA SER A 129 15.49 -23.33 19.08
C SER A 129 16.82 -22.58 18.95
N GLU A 130 17.65 -22.87 17.95
CA GLU A 130 18.81 -22.01 17.67
C GLU A 130 18.46 -20.82 16.76
N VAL A 131 17.31 -20.87 16.05
CA VAL A 131 16.87 -19.81 15.12
C VAL A 131 16.16 -18.67 15.86
N ILE A 132 16.51 -17.43 15.50
CA ILE A 132 16.02 -16.20 16.12
C ILE A 132 15.19 -15.39 15.10
N VAL A 133 13.92 -15.15 15.42
CA VAL A 133 13.02 -14.30 14.64
C VAL A 133 12.94 -12.90 15.25
N GLY A 134 13.47 -11.91 14.54
CA GLY A 134 13.30 -10.49 14.82
C GLY A 134 11.97 -9.96 14.30
N ILE A 135 11.21 -9.30 15.17
CA ILE A 135 9.90 -8.72 14.86
C ILE A 135 10.02 -7.19 15.04
N LEU A 136 9.76 -6.43 13.98
CA LEU A 136 9.80 -4.96 13.98
C LEU A 136 8.36 -4.43 13.90
N ASP A 137 7.86 -3.87 15.02
CA ASP A 137 6.41 -3.75 15.24
C ASP A 137 6.03 -2.78 16.40
N THR A 138 4.84 -2.89 17.00
CA THR A 138 4.35 -2.11 18.16
C THR A 138 4.86 -2.60 19.53
N GLY A 139 5.65 -3.68 19.58
CA GLY A 139 6.25 -4.21 20.81
C GLY A 139 5.84 -5.65 21.13
N VAL A 140 5.78 -5.99 22.41
CA VAL A 140 5.25 -7.29 22.89
C VAL A 140 4.50 -7.21 24.23
N TRP A 141 3.52 -8.09 24.43
CA TRP A 141 2.91 -8.39 25.72
C TRP A 141 3.52 -9.67 26.35
N PRO A 142 4.59 -9.57 27.16
CA PRO A 142 5.40 -10.70 27.57
C PRO A 142 4.67 -11.70 28.49
N GLU A 143 3.58 -11.30 29.16
CA GLU A 143 2.82 -12.16 30.08
C GLU A 143 1.94 -13.22 29.38
N LEU A 144 1.91 -13.27 28.04
CA LEU A 144 1.19 -14.32 27.32
C LEU A 144 1.90 -15.67 27.42
N LYS A 145 1.12 -16.75 27.56
CA LYS A 145 1.62 -18.14 27.45
C LYS A 145 2.24 -18.47 26.09
N SER A 146 1.99 -17.67 25.06
CA SER A 146 2.68 -17.78 23.77
C SER A 146 4.15 -17.34 23.82
N PHE A 147 4.62 -16.82 24.97
CA PHE A 147 6.03 -16.59 25.28
C PHE A 147 6.55 -17.51 26.41
N ASP A 148 5.84 -18.61 26.71
CA ASP A 148 6.34 -19.65 27.63
C ASP A 148 7.63 -20.30 27.07
N ASP A 149 8.61 -20.53 27.94
CA ASP A 149 9.95 -20.99 27.60
C ASP A 149 10.34 -22.33 28.25
N SER A 150 9.36 -23.05 28.82
CA SER A 150 9.59 -24.28 29.60
C SER A 150 10.21 -25.42 28.80
N GLU A 151 9.86 -25.56 27.52
CA GLU A 151 10.44 -26.55 26.59
C GLU A 151 11.79 -26.12 25.98
N LEU A 152 12.29 -24.91 26.26
CA LEU A 152 13.47 -24.35 25.60
C LEU A 152 14.77 -24.49 26.40
N GLY A 153 15.84 -24.85 25.67
CA GLY A 153 17.22 -24.81 26.14
C GLY A 153 17.73 -23.38 26.38
N PRO A 154 19.03 -23.22 26.72
CA PRO A 154 19.65 -21.90 26.90
C PRO A 154 19.50 -21.02 25.65
N VAL A 155 19.63 -19.71 25.81
CA VAL A 155 19.61 -18.76 24.68
C VAL A 155 20.82 -19.03 23.76
N PRO A 156 20.67 -18.99 22.41
CA PRO A 156 21.77 -19.27 21.48
C PRO A 156 22.98 -18.36 21.72
N SER A 157 24.18 -18.95 21.70
CA SER A 157 25.41 -18.25 22.14
C SER A 157 25.88 -17.13 21.20
N GLY A 158 25.34 -17.06 19.98
CA GLY A 158 25.59 -15.97 19.02
C GLY A 158 24.78 -14.70 19.29
N TRP A 159 23.75 -14.76 20.14
CA TRP A 159 22.83 -13.67 20.44
C TRP A 159 23.51 -12.51 21.19
N LYS A 160 23.33 -11.27 20.71
CA LYS A 160 23.92 -10.06 21.32
C LYS A 160 22.89 -9.02 21.78
N GLY A 161 21.59 -9.32 21.60
CA GLY A 161 20.51 -8.45 22.02
C GLY A 161 20.29 -8.42 23.53
N LYS A 162 19.48 -7.46 23.97
CA LYS A 162 19.19 -7.20 25.38
C LYS A 162 17.69 -7.12 25.65
N CYS A 163 17.32 -7.35 26.91
CA CYS A 163 16.03 -6.95 27.44
C CYS A 163 16.13 -5.49 27.93
N GLU A 164 15.38 -4.57 27.33
CA GLU A 164 15.45 -3.15 27.67
C GLU A 164 14.33 -2.76 28.64
N VAL A 165 14.73 -2.21 29.79
CA VAL A 165 13.81 -1.80 30.87
C VAL A 165 13.14 -0.47 30.49
N GLY A 166 11.86 -0.34 30.85
CA GLY A 166 11.09 0.90 30.67
C GLY A 166 9.79 0.86 31.47
N GLN A 167 8.86 1.76 31.15
CA GLN A 167 7.53 1.77 31.76
C GLN A 167 6.83 0.41 31.58
N ASN A 168 6.31 -0.15 32.66
CA ASN A 168 5.63 -1.46 32.69
C ASN A 168 6.45 -2.65 32.12
N PHE A 169 7.77 -2.53 31.95
CA PHE A 169 8.60 -3.57 31.31
C PHE A 169 9.94 -3.75 32.03
N SER A 170 10.22 -4.98 32.47
CA SER A 170 11.33 -5.33 33.37
C SER A 170 12.40 -6.15 32.66
N SER A 171 13.59 -6.30 33.25
CA SER A 171 14.60 -7.25 32.73
C SER A 171 14.11 -8.71 32.79
N SER A 172 13.23 -9.02 33.75
CA SER A 172 12.50 -10.29 33.88
C SER A 172 11.31 -10.44 32.91
N SER A 173 11.02 -9.44 32.08
CA SER A 173 10.00 -9.55 31.02
C SER A 173 10.53 -10.30 29.79
N CYS A 174 11.84 -10.59 29.73
CA CYS A 174 12.45 -11.50 28.77
C CYS A 174 12.83 -12.83 29.46
N ASN A 175 12.82 -13.92 28.69
CA ASN A 175 13.12 -15.29 29.16
C ASN A 175 13.85 -16.08 28.05
N LYS A 176 13.84 -17.42 28.07
CA LYS A 176 14.48 -18.22 27.00
C LYS A 176 13.67 -18.27 25.70
N LYS A 177 12.46 -17.71 25.65
CA LYS A 177 11.58 -17.65 24.46
C LYS A 177 11.60 -16.26 23.82
N LEU A 178 11.23 -15.24 24.59
CA LEU A 178 11.41 -13.83 24.27
C LEU A 178 12.80 -13.42 24.77
N ILE A 179 13.82 -13.52 23.91
CA ILE A 179 15.25 -13.46 24.31
C ILE A 179 15.81 -12.03 24.32
N GLY A 180 15.06 -11.06 23.81
CA GLY A 180 15.35 -9.64 23.91
C GLY A 180 14.20 -8.80 23.39
N ALA A 181 14.12 -7.57 23.92
CA ALA A 181 13.05 -6.63 23.61
C ALA A 181 13.61 -5.22 23.72
N ARG A 182 13.47 -4.42 22.67
CA ARG A 182 13.98 -3.06 22.53
C ARG A 182 12.90 -2.15 21.97
N TYR A 183 13.08 -0.84 22.12
CA TYR A 183 12.15 0.17 21.61
C TYR A 183 12.88 1.40 21.09
N TYR A 184 12.29 2.04 20.09
CA TYR A 184 12.80 3.19 19.35
C TYR A 184 11.66 4.19 19.25
N LEU A 185 11.92 5.44 19.66
CA LEU A 185 10.91 6.50 19.79
C LEU A 185 11.34 7.92 19.42
N GLN A 186 12.62 8.20 19.12
CA GLN A 186 13.12 9.59 18.99
C GLN A 186 12.54 10.29 17.73
N GLY A 187 12.16 9.50 16.72
CA GLY A 187 11.51 9.95 15.49
C GLY A 187 10.07 10.34 15.74
N TYR A 188 9.32 9.43 16.36
CA TYR A 188 8.00 9.69 16.94
C TYR A 188 7.98 10.94 17.85
N GLU A 189 8.85 11.00 18.86
CA GLU A 189 8.80 12.06 19.88
C GLU A 189 9.15 13.43 19.31
N ALA A 190 10.01 13.47 18.29
CA ALA A 190 10.19 14.68 17.52
C ALA A 190 8.97 14.99 16.66
N ALA A 191 8.46 14.02 15.89
CA ALA A 191 7.33 14.15 14.95
C ALA A 191 6.06 14.72 15.61
N LEU A 192 5.72 14.21 16.80
CA LEU A 192 4.42 14.42 17.44
C LEU A 192 4.50 15.08 18.82
N GLY A 193 5.70 15.19 19.40
CA GLY A 193 5.88 15.53 20.82
C GLY A 193 6.12 14.27 21.67
N PRO A 194 6.48 14.43 22.95
CA PRO A 194 6.76 13.30 23.83
C PRO A 194 5.60 12.31 23.91
N ILE A 195 5.91 11.02 24.10
CA ILE A 195 4.90 9.98 24.32
C ILE A 195 4.08 10.33 25.56
N ASP A 196 2.76 10.24 25.43
CA ASP A 196 1.86 10.31 26.59
C ASP A 196 1.92 8.96 27.31
N GLU A 197 2.76 8.89 28.34
CA GLU A 197 2.93 7.72 29.21
C GLU A 197 1.64 7.36 30.01
N THR A 198 0.52 8.06 29.83
CA THR A 198 -0.81 7.63 30.30
C THR A 198 -1.64 6.87 29.25
N MET A 199 -1.21 6.90 27.99
CA MET A 199 -1.86 6.27 26.83
C MET A 199 -1.04 5.14 26.21
N GLU A 200 0.29 5.20 26.26
CA GLU A 200 1.17 4.18 25.69
C GLU A 200 2.46 4.01 26.53
N SER A 201 2.90 2.78 26.76
CA SER A 201 4.05 2.49 27.62
C SER A 201 5.35 2.86 26.92
N LYS A 202 6.16 3.74 27.53
CA LYS A 202 7.52 4.08 27.06
C LYS A 202 8.52 2.96 27.36
N SER A 203 8.38 1.85 26.63
CA SER A 203 9.14 0.61 26.77
C SER A 203 8.93 -0.32 25.55
N PRO A 204 9.48 -1.55 25.53
CA PRO A 204 9.12 -2.56 24.53
C PRO A 204 7.70 -3.16 24.67
N ARG A 205 6.88 -2.68 25.62
CA ARG A 205 5.51 -3.18 25.80
C ARG A 205 4.63 -2.80 24.61
N ASP A 206 3.73 -3.71 24.27
CA ASP A 206 2.70 -3.54 23.26
C ASP A 206 1.38 -3.12 23.89
N ASP A 207 1.04 -1.84 23.74
CA ASP A 207 -0.22 -1.26 24.21
C ASP A 207 -1.26 -1.15 23.08
N ASP A 208 -0.89 -1.55 21.85
CA ASP A 208 -1.75 -1.62 20.66
C ASP A 208 -2.30 -3.04 20.43
N GLY A 209 -1.42 -4.05 20.50
CA GLY A 209 -1.70 -5.46 20.32
C GLY A 209 -1.07 -6.08 19.06
N HIS A 210 -0.75 -5.28 18.04
CA HIS A 210 -0.24 -5.75 16.74
C HIS A 210 1.05 -6.57 16.85
N GLY A 211 2.07 -6.07 17.53
CA GLY A 211 3.38 -6.73 17.66
C GLY A 211 3.33 -8.03 18.46
N THR A 212 2.46 -8.10 19.46
CA THR A 212 2.12 -9.35 20.13
C THR A 212 1.46 -10.34 19.16
N HIS A 213 0.58 -9.83 18.30
CA HIS A 213 -0.11 -10.60 17.29
C HIS A 213 0.88 -11.17 16.24
N THR A 214 1.78 -10.37 15.68
CA THR A 214 2.76 -10.80 14.67
C THR A 214 3.82 -11.74 15.25
N ALA A 215 4.35 -11.43 16.44
CA ALA A 215 5.33 -12.27 17.12
C ALA A 215 4.77 -13.65 17.47
N THR A 216 3.54 -13.72 17.99
CA THR A 216 2.91 -15.01 18.32
C THR A 216 2.45 -15.77 17.07
N THR A 217 2.22 -15.10 15.95
CA THR A 217 1.99 -15.72 14.63
C THR A 217 3.24 -16.43 14.10
N ALA A 218 4.38 -15.75 14.11
CA ALA A 218 5.62 -16.32 13.56
C ALA A 218 6.14 -17.47 14.43
N ALA A 219 6.22 -17.23 15.75
CA ALA A 219 6.91 -18.12 16.66
C ALA A 219 6.27 -18.17 18.06
N GLY A 220 4.95 -18.07 18.22
CA GLY A 220 4.30 -18.28 19.51
C GLY A 220 4.46 -19.72 20.03
N SER A 221 4.80 -19.88 21.31
CA SER A 221 4.75 -21.16 22.04
C SER A 221 3.34 -21.74 22.08
N VAL A 222 3.22 -23.06 22.33
CA VAL A 222 1.96 -23.80 22.27
C VAL A 222 1.04 -23.45 23.44
N VAL A 223 -0.18 -22.96 23.17
CA VAL A 223 -1.19 -22.60 24.18
C VAL A 223 -2.52 -23.32 23.90
N PRO A 224 -2.89 -24.34 24.70
CA PRO A 224 -4.17 -25.02 24.58
C PRO A 224 -5.33 -24.15 25.10
N ASN A 225 -6.52 -24.36 24.55
CA ASN A 225 -7.77 -23.64 24.84
C ASN A 225 -7.75 -22.14 24.48
N ALA A 226 -6.89 -21.75 23.53
CA ALA A 226 -6.89 -20.42 22.94
C ALA A 226 -8.19 -20.18 22.14
N ASN A 227 -8.81 -19.01 22.32
CA ASN A 227 -10.07 -18.60 21.69
C ASN A 227 -10.24 -17.08 21.81
N LEU A 228 -10.99 -16.45 20.91
CA LEU A 228 -11.57 -15.12 21.15
C LEU A 228 -13.04 -15.31 21.51
N LEU A 229 -13.40 -15.05 22.77
CA LEU A 229 -14.80 -15.07 23.22
C LEU A 229 -15.55 -16.38 22.81
N GLY A 230 -14.87 -17.52 22.88
CA GLY A 230 -15.37 -18.84 22.43
C GLY A 230 -15.19 -19.15 20.94
N TYR A 231 -15.06 -18.15 20.07
CA TYR A 231 -14.79 -18.34 18.65
C TYR A 231 -13.37 -18.88 18.41
N ALA A 232 -13.26 -19.79 17.43
CA ALA A 232 -12.02 -20.44 17.02
C ALA A 232 -11.24 -21.11 18.19
N SER A 233 -11.99 -21.69 19.14
CA SER A 233 -11.46 -22.47 20.24
C SER A 233 -10.59 -23.63 19.76
N GLY A 234 -9.34 -23.69 20.22
CA GLY A 234 -8.38 -24.74 19.87
C GLY A 234 -7.04 -24.55 20.58
N THR A 235 -5.95 -24.96 19.93
CA THR A 235 -4.58 -24.75 20.41
C THR A 235 -3.89 -23.71 19.53
N ALA A 236 -3.48 -22.58 20.12
CA ALA A 236 -2.65 -21.60 19.43
C ALA A 236 -1.18 -22.04 19.44
N ARG A 237 -0.48 -21.82 18.33
CA ARG A 237 0.98 -21.84 18.22
C ARG A 237 1.37 -21.01 17.00
N GLY A 238 2.54 -20.40 17.01
CA GLY A 238 3.14 -19.85 15.80
C GLY A 238 3.63 -20.97 14.88
N MET A 239 4.10 -20.63 13.69
CA MET A 239 4.62 -21.62 12.75
C MET A 239 5.86 -22.32 13.32
N ALA A 240 6.85 -21.52 13.76
CA ALA A 240 8.05 -22.02 14.42
C ALA A 240 7.91 -21.95 15.95
N SER A 241 7.09 -22.84 16.53
CA SER A 241 6.75 -22.81 17.97
C SER A 241 7.95 -22.87 18.92
N HIS A 242 9.10 -23.37 18.47
CA HIS A 242 10.33 -23.49 19.28
C HIS A 242 11.41 -22.46 18.95
N ALA A 243 11.24 -21.65 17.90
CA ALA A 243 12.18 -20.56 17.58
C ALA A 243 12.16 -19.45 18.64
N ARG A 244 13.24 -18.68 18.74
CA ARG A 244 13.34 -17.53 19.66
C ARG A 244 12.70 -16.29 19.05
N VAL A 245 12.20 -15.41 19.91
CA VAL A 245 11.60 -14.13 19.53
C VAL A 245 12.48 -12.99 20.04
N ALA A 246 12.79 -12.05 19.15
CA ALA A 246 13.43 -10.78 19.46
C ALA A 246 12.54 -9.62 19.00
N ILE A 247 12.26 -8.67 19.88
CA ILE A 247 11.26 -7.61 19.65
C ILE A 247 11.94 -6.26 19.51
N TYR A 248 11.54 -5.50 18.48
CA TYR A 248 11.99 -4.15 18.22
C TYR A 248 10.75 -3.26 18.02
N LYS A 249 10.29 -2.59 19.09
CA LYS A 249 9.19 -1.62 19.01
C LYS A 249 9.66 -0.41 18.20
N VAL A 250 9.10 -0.25 17.00
CA VAL A 250 9.36 0.84 16.04
C VAL A 250 8.06 1.53 15.58
N CYS A 251 6.92 0.99 16.00
CA CYS A 251 5.59 1.55 15.83
C CYS A 251 5.01 1.94 17.20
N TRP A 252 4.20 2.99 17.18
CA TRP A 252 3.48 3.57 18.32
C TRP A 252 2.05 3.88 17.87
N LEU A 253 1.11 4.19 18.78
CA LEU A 253 -0.32 4.34 18.45
C LEU A 253 -0.61 5.33 17.30
N ASN A 254 0.19 6.39 17.17
CA ASN A 254 0.05 7.38 16.09
C ASN A 254 0.88 7.09 14.82
N GLY A 255 1.60 5.96 14.76
CA GLY A 255 2.30 5.48 13.57
C GLY A 255 3.67 4.86 13.83
N CYS A 256 4.19 4.20 12.79
CA CYS A 256 5.59 3.85 12.66
C CYS A 256 6.31 4.99 11.93
N PHE A 257 7.56 5.27 12.29
CA PHE A 257 8.39 6.24 11.56
C PHE A 257 9.59 5.50 10.95
N ILE A 258 9.93 5.77 9.68
CA ILE A 258 11.06 5.11 9.00
C ILE A 258 12.35 5.26 9.79
N SER A 259 12.48 6.34 10.57
CA SER A 259 13.63 6.59 11.43
C SER A 259 13.73 5.62 12.62
N ASP A 260 12.59 5.27 13.22
CA ASP A 260 12.50 4.27 14.29
C ASP A 260 12.67 2.86 13.71
N ILE A 261 12.02 2.57 12.57
CA ILE A 261 12.17 1.32 11.81
C ILE A 261 13.64 1.08 11.47
N THR A 262 14.35 2.10 10.97
CA THR A 262 15.78 2.07 10.66
C THR A 262 16.63 1.63 11.86
N ALA A 263 16.42 2.24 13.02
CA ALA A 263 17.16 1.89 14.24
C ALA A 263 16.85 0.47 14.74
N GLY A 264 15.61 0.00 14.51
CA GLY A 264 15.21 -1.40 14.70
C GLY A 264 15.93 -2.37 13.77
N MET A 265 15.95 -2.08 12.46
CA MET A 265 16.59 -2.93 11.45
C MET A 265 18.11 -3.04 11.66
N ASP A 266 18.78 -1.90 11.83
CA ASP A 266 20.22 -1.80 12.16
C ASP A 266 20.55 -2.68 13.37
N ARG A 267 19.78 -2.51 14.45
CA ARG A 267 20.04 -3.30 15.66
C ARG A 267 19.71 -4.78 15.48
N ALA A 268 18.65 -5.15 14.77
CA ALA A 268 18.33 -6.55 14.53
C ALA A 268 19.44 -7.29 13.77
N ILE A 269 20.07 -6.63 12.79
CA ILE A 269 21.26 -7.14 12.09
C ILE A 269 22.44 -7.27 13.07
N ALA A 270 22.70 -6.24 13.89
CA ALA A 270 23.80 -6.24 14.85
C ALA A 270 23.63 -7.26 16.00
N ASP A 271 22.40 -7.54 16.43
CA ASP A 271 22.05 -8.48 17.48
C ASP A 271 22.10 -9.95 17.02
N GLY A 272 22.02 -10.17 15.70
CA GLY A 272 22.16 -11.49 15.08
C GLY A 272 20.84 -12.27 15.01
N VAL A 273 19.77 -11.66 14.48
CA VAL A 273 18.55 -12.40 14.11
C VAL A 273 18.77 -13.16 12.79
N ASP A 274 18.20 -14.35 12.63
CA ASP A 274 18.24 -15.11 11.37
C ASP A 274 17.14 -14.67 10.39
N ILE A 275 15.99 -14.28 10.95
CA ILE A 275 14.78 -13.91 10.24
C ILE A 275 14.34 -12.52 10.70
N MET A 276 13.95 -11.65 9.77
CA MET A 276 13.37 -10.34 10.04
C MET A 276 11.94 -10.30 9.48
N SER A 277 10.96 -10.18 10.37
CA SER A 277 9.55 -10.02 10.04
C SER A 277 9.16 -8.54 10.17
N MET A 278 8.76 -7.93 9.05
CA MET A 278 8.36 -6.53 8.98
C MET A 278 6.92 -6.42 8.51
N SER A 279 6.01 -6.37 9.47
CA SER A 279 4.57 -6.27 9.24
C SER A 279 4.11 -4.83 8.89
N ILE A 280 4.97 -4.09 8.19
CA ILE A 280 4.91 -2.64 7.95
C ILE A 280 5.08 -2.37 6.45
N GLY A 281 4.42 -1.33 5.92
CA GLY A 281 4.62 -0.82 4.56
C GLY A 281 4.62 0.70 4.52
N GLY A 282 5.32 1.27 3.54
CA GLY A 282 5.40 2.73 3.30
C GLY A 282 5.18 3.06 1.82
N HIS A 283 5.43 4.31 1.42
CA HIS A 283 5.27 4.73 0.02
C HIS A 283 6.27 4.05 -0.93
N ILE A 284 5.78 3.69 -2.12
CA ILE A 284 6.58 3.18 -3.23
C ILE A 284 7.58 4.26 -3.68
N THR A 285 8.87 3.93 -3.67
CA THR A 285 9.97 4.76 -4.22
C THR A 285 11.07 3.87 -4.82
N GLU A 286 12.06 4.46 -5.50
CA GLU A 286 13.24 3.75 -6.00
C GLU A 286 14.07 3.09 -4.87
N TYR A 287 14.77 1.98 -5.14
CA TYR A 287 15.47 1.18 -4.12
C TYR A 287 16.70 1.87 -3.48
N TYR A 288 17.10 3.06 -3.94
CA TYR A 288 18.11 3.91 -3.29
C TYR A 288 17.50 5.02 -2.41
N LEU A 289 16.17 5.10 -2.38
CA LEU A 289 15.34 6.01 -1.59
C LEU A 289 14.50 5.25 -0.55
N ASP A 290 14.01 4.06 -0.89
CA ASP A 290 13.28 3.17 0.01
C ASP A 290 14.20 2.62 1.11
N ILE A 291 14.08 3.19 2.30
CA ILE A 291 14.90 2.86 3.48
C ILE A 291 14.68 1.42 3.95
N ILE A 292 13.46 0.87 3.78
CA ILE A 292 13.15 -0.53 4.10
C ILE A 292 13.85 -1.44 3.08
N ALA A 293 13.87 -1.08 1.80
CA ALA A 293 14.64 -1.81 0.79
C ALA A 293 16.15 -1.81 1.12
N ILE A 294 16.76 -0.68 1.49
CA ILE A 294 18.21 -0.62 1.77
C ILE A 294 18.57 -1.39 3.06
N GLY A 295 17.75 -1.27 4.09
CA GLY A 295 17.89 -2.08 5.31
C GLY A 295 17.73 -3.58 5.04
N ALA A 296 16.75 -3.96 4.21
CA ALA A 296 16.51 -5.35 3.84
C ALA A 296 17.61 -5.92 2.93
N PHE A 297 18.22 -5.10 2.08
CA PHE A 297 19.42 -5.49 1.33
C PHE A 297 20.56 -5.81 2.30
N THR A 298 20.78 -4.93 3.28
CA THR A 298 21.84 -5.09 4.28
C THR A 298 21.62 -6.33 5.14
N ALA A 299 20.38 -6.59 5.56
CA ALA A 299 20.00 -7.82 6.25
C ALA A 299 20.25 -9.07 5.37
N ALA A 300 19.78 -9.07 4.11
CA ALA A 300 20.02 -10.18 3.18
C ALA A 300 21.53 -10.41 2.92
N ALA A 301 22.33 -9.35 2.86
CA ALA A 301 23.78 -9.42 2.72
C ALA A 301 24.49 -10.00 3.95
N HIS A 302 23.88 -9.88 5.14
CA HIS A 302 24.29 -10.56 6.37
C HIS A 302 23.71 -11.98 6.51
N GLY A 303 23.02 -12.50 5.49
CA GLY A 303 22.43 -13.85 5.49
C GLY A 303 21.07 -13.95 6.18
N ILE A 304 20.45 -12.81 6.52
CA ILE A 304 19.18 -12.72 7.25
C ILE A 304 18.01 -12.71 6.26
N PHE A 305 17.03 -13.58 6.45
CA PHE A 305 15.83 -13.61 5.60
C PHE A 305 14.86 -12.50 5.98
N VAL A 306 14.42 -11.69 5.01
CA VAL A 306 13.47 -10.60 5.25
C VAL A 306 12.12 -10.90 4.60
N SER A 307 11.05 -10.85 5.39
CA SER A 307 9.68 -10.84 4.90
C SER A 307 9.00 -9.52 5.24
N CYS A 308 8.26 -8.98 4.28
CA CYS A 308 7.39 -7.82 4.47
C CYS A 308 5.99 -8.08 3.93
N SER A 309 5.00 -7.35 4.43
CA SER A 309 3.64 -7.34 3.90
C SER A 309 3.55 -6.73 2.50
N ALA A 310 2.61 -7.21 1.68
CA ALA A 310 2.35 -6.63 0.36
C ALA A 310 1.56 -5.31 0.39
N GLY A 311 0.81 -5.05 1.47
CA GLY A 311 -0.11 -3.91 1.58
C GLY A 311 -1.59 -4.35 1.56
N ASN A 312 -2.46 -3.49 2.08
CA ASN A 312 -3.90 -3.76 2.24
C ASN A 312 -4.78 -2.88 1.33
N GLU A 313 -4.20 -2.37 0.24
CA GLU A 313 -4.81 -1.42 -0.71
C GLU A 313 -5.29 -2.11 -2.00
N GLY A 314 -5.50 -3.43 -1.96
CA GLY A 314 -6.14 -4.19 -3.02
C GLY A 314 -7.65 -3.90 -3.13
N PRO A 315 -8.29 -4.24 -4.27
CA PRO A 315 -7.80 -5.15 -5.31
C PRO A 315 -7.16 -4.45 -6.53
N GLU A 316 -6.81 -3.16 -6.44
CA GLU A 316 -6.28 -2.41 -7.60
C GLU A 316 -4.90 -2.92 -8.05
N ALA A 317 -4.64 -2.90 -9.36
CA ALA A 317 -3.38 -3.40 -9.93
C ALA A 317 -2.22 -2.41 -9.69
N GLY A 318 -1.09 -2.92 -9.20
CA GLY A 318 0.08 -2.10 -8.83
C GLY A 318 0.02 -1.48 -7.43
N SER A 319 -0.98 -1.85 -6.61
CA SER A 319 -1.20 -1.35 -5.24
C SER A 319 -0.21 -1.89 -4.18
N LEU A 320 0.78 -2.72 -4.58
CA LEU A 320 1.66 -3.40 -3.64
C LEU A 320 2.95 -2.64 -3.28
N LEU A 321 3.37 -2.86 -2.04
CA LEU A 321 4.48 -2.19 -1.36
C LEU A 321 5.66 -3.15 -1.15
N ASN A 322 6.75 -2.67 -0.53
CA ASN A 322 7.91 -3.48 -0.15
C ASN A 322 8.50 -4.28 -1.33
N VAL A 323 8.64 -3.64 -2.50
CA VAL A 323 8.73 -4.31 -3.81
C VAL A 323 10.14 -4.78 -4.21
N ALA A 324 11.13 -4.62 -3.34
CA ALA A 324 12.52 -4.95 -3.64
C ALA A 324 12.75 -6.46 -3.85
N PRO A 325 13.69 -6.89 -4.73
CA PRO A 325 13.86 -8.32 -5.04
C PRO A 325 14.33 -9.17 -3.86
N TRP A 326 15.16 -8.60 -2.98
CA TRP A 326 15.69 -9.25 -1.77
C TRP A 326 14.68 -9.32 -0.61
N ILE A 327 13.57 -8.58 -0.66
CA ILE A 327 12.44 -8.74 0.26
C ILE A 327 11.53 -9.88 -0.22
N THR A 328 11.04 -10.73 0.69
CA THR A 328 9.92 -11.64 0.41
C THR A 328 8.59 -10.94 0.72
N THR A 329 7.91 -10.47 -0.32
CA THR A 329 6.67 -9.67 -0.24
C THR A 329 5.44 -10.57 -0.24
N VAL A 330 4.65 -10.53 0.81
CA VAL A 330 3.59 -11.53 1.05
C VAL A 330 2.18 -10.94 1.00
N GLY A 331 1.33 -11.48 0.12
CA GLY A 331 -0.10 -11.17 0.06
C GLY A 331 -0.96 -12.11 0.91
N ALA A 332 -2.25 -11.82 1.05
CA ALA A 332 -3.15 -12.53 1.98
C ALA A 332 -4.09 -13.53 1.30
N GLY A 333 -4.08 -14.76 1.80
CA GLY A 333 -5.09 -15.78 1.53
C GLY A 333 -6.12 -15.93 2.68
N THR A 334 -7.30 -16.43 2.36
CA THR A 334 -8.20 -17.05 3.34
C THR A 334 -7.68 -18.43 3.77
N LEU A 335 -8.35 -19.05 4.74
CA LEU A 335 -8.15 -20.45 5.14
C LEU A 335 -9.49 -21.19 5.18
N ASP A 336 -9.47 -22.47 5.52
CA ASP A 336 -10.67 -23.32 5.65
C ASP A 336 -11.62 -22.98 6.82
N ARG A 337 -11.47 -21.81 7.45
CA ARG A 337 -12.19 -21.38 8.67
C ARG A 337 -12.94 -20.07 8.42
N ASP A 338 -14.21 -20.06 8.80
CA ASP A 338 -15.07 -18.86 8.75
C ASP A 338 -15.94 -18.73 10.01
N PHE A 339 -16.57 -17.57 10.18
CA PHE A 339 -17.39 -17.21 11.34
C PHE A 339 -18.85 -16.84 10.98
N PRO A 340 -19.60 -17.76 10.33
CA PRO A 340 -20.89 -17.44 9.73
C PRO A 340 -22.00 -17.22 10.78
N ALA A 341 -22.90 -16.28 10.47
CA ALA A 341 -24.16 -16.01 11.13
C ALA A 341 -25.28 -15.87 10.09
N SER A 342 -26.46 -16.44 10.35
CA SER A 342 -27.59 -16.33 9.41
C SER A 342 -28.45 -15.10 9.69
N ILE A 343 -28.61 -14.24 8.69
CA ILE A 343 -29.64 -13.20 8.65
C ILE A 343 -30.90 -13.81 8.02
N THR A 344 -32.06 -13.64 8.66
CA THR A 344 -33.35 -14.07 8.11
C THR A 344 -34.30 -12.88 8.07
N LEU A 345 -34.85 -12.58 6.90
CA LEU A 345 -35.77 -11.47 6.68
C LEU A 345 -37.23 -11.89 6.93
N GLY A 346 -38.13 -10.92 7.12
CA GLY A 346 -39.56 -11.15 7.36
C GLY A 346 -40.29 -11.90 6.24
N ASN A 347 -39.76 -11.85 5.01
CA ASN A 347 -40.23 -12.65 3.87
C ASN A 347 -39.64 -14.08 3.80
N ASN A 348 -38.97 -14.53 4.87
CA ASN A 348 -38.25 -15.81 5.00
C ASN A 348 -37.01 -15.97 4.10
N MET A 349 -36.56 -14.94 3.36
CA MET A 349 -35.27 -14.98 2.68
C MET A 349 -34.13 -15.04 3.71
N ARG A 350 -33.15 -15.92 3.46
CA ARG A 350 -32.00 -16.14 4.35
C ARG A 350 -30.70 -15.81 3.63
N TYR A 351 -29.84 -15.09 4.34
CA TYR A 351 -28.50 -14.71 3.88
C TYR A 351 -27.47 -15.15 4.92
N THR A 352 -26.29 -15.54 4.46
CA THR A 352 -25.13 -15.78 5.34
C THR A 352 -24.31 -14.50 5.40
N GLY A 353 -24.03 -14.04 6.61
CA GLY A 353 -23.00 -13.03 6.89
C GLY A 353 -21.98 -13.59 7.88
N VAL A 354 -21.05 -12.76 8.36
CA VAL A 354 -20.06 -13.13 9.39
C VAL A 354 -20.14 -12.26 10.64
N THR A 355 -19.76 -12.80 11.79
CA THR A 355 -19.69 -12.05 13.07
C THR A 355 -18.85 -12.75 14.12
N LEU A 356 -18.29 -11.97 15.04
CA LEU A 356 -17.66 -12.47 16.28
C LEU A 356 -18.42 -11.97 17.52
N TYR A 357 -19.69 -11.61 17.38
CA TYR A 357 -20.53 -11.17 18.48
C TYR A 357 -20.88 -12.31 19.45
N ASN A 358 -20.23 -12.32 20.63
CA ASN A 358 -20.58 -13.20 21.77
C ASN A 358 -21.33 -12.46 22.89
N GLY A 359 -22.17 -11.48 22.55
CA GLY A 359 -23.00 -10.78 23.55
C GLY A 359 -24.40 -11.39 23.69
N LYS A 360 -25.29 -10.65 24.37
CA LYS A 360 -26.70 -11.00 24.47
C LYS A 360 -27.35 -10.96 23.09
N GLN A 361 -27.68 -12.13 22.55
CA GLN A 361 -28.34 -12.28 21.26
C GLN A 361 -29.73 -11.62 21.25
N LEU A 362 -30.22 -11.30 20.05
CA LEU A 362 -31.62 -10.91 19.84
C LEU A 362 -32.54 -12.09 20.20
N SER A 363 -33.80 -11.80 20.53
CA SER A 363 -34.83 -12.84 20.65
C SER A 363 -35.15 -13.43 19.27
N ASN A 364 -35.61 -14.70 19.24
CA ASN A 364 -35.96 -15.41 18.01
C ASN A 364 -37.16 -14.80 17.23
N SER A 365 -37.78 -13.76 17.78
CA SER A 365 -38.79 -12.91 17.13
C SER A 365 -38.16 -11.99 16.10
N THR A 366 -38.77 -11.81 14.94
CA THR A 366 -38.37 -10.76 13.98
C THR A 366 -38.48 -9.36 14.59
N VAL A 367 -37.50 -8.52 14.26
CA VAL A 367 -37.37 -7.13 14.73
C VAL A 367 -37.49 -6.19 13.53
N PRO A 368 -38.14 -5.00 13.64
CA PRO A 368 -38.19 -4.03 12.55
C PRO A 368 -36.81 -3.67 12.02
N LEU A 369 -36.69 -3.57 10.71
CA LEU A 369 -35.46 -3.32 9.96
C LEU A 369 -35.54 -1.93 9.31
N VAL A 370 -34.45 -1.18 9.31
CA VAL A 370 -34.34 0.11 8.61
C VAL A 370 -32.98 0.24 7.94
N TYR A 371 -32.87 1.07 6.91
CA TYR A 371 -31.59 1.42 6.26
C TYR A 371 -31.13 2.80 6.76
N GLY A 372 -29.86 2.92 7.14
CA GLY A 372 -29.28 4.15 7.70
C GLY A 372 -29.59 5.40 6.86
N GLY A 373 -29.53 5.27 5.53
CA GLY A 373 -29.80 6.35 4.59
C GLY A 373 -31.23 6.91 4.61
N SER A 374 -32.25 6.14 5.03
CA SER A 374 -33.64 6.63 5.15
C SER A 374 -34.01 7.10 6.56
N VAL A 375 -33.15 6.83 7.54
CA VAL A 375 -33.32 7.24 8.96
C VAL A 375 -32.36 8.33 9.40
N SER A 376 -31.83 9.10 8.44
CA SER A 376 -30.87 10.19 8.62
C SER A 376 -31.39 11.52 8.06
N ASN A 377 -30.77 12.63 8.49
CA ASN A 377 -30.86 13.95 7.84
C ASN A 377 -29.53 14.34 7.13
N SER A 378 -28.54 13.46 7.14
CA SER A 378 -27.20 13.66 6.56
C SER A 378 -27.03 12.78 5.32
N SER A 379 -26.26 13.26 4.33
CA SER A 379 -25.84 12.47 3.17
C SER A 379 -25.10 11.18 3.57
N ASN A 380 -24.45 11.19 4.73
CA ASN A 380 -23.61 10.10 5.21
C ASN A 380 -24.40 9.09 6.07
N GLY A 381 -25.74 9.20 6.10
CA GLY A 381 -26.61 8.35 6.92
C GLY A 381 -26.53 6.85 6.60
N SER A 382 -26.27 6.50 5.34
CA SER A 382 -26.01 5.11 4.93
C SER A 382 -24.82 4.50 5.65
N LEU A 383 -23.78 5.30 5.91
CA LEU A 383 -22.54 4.87 6.56
C LEU A 383 -22.65 4.79 8.09
N CYS A 384 -23.79 5.19 8.70
CA CYS A 384 -24.02 5.16 10.15
C CYS A 384 -22.88 5.76 10.99
N ILE A 385 -22.29 6.87 10.53
CA ILE A 385 -21.24 7.61 11.26
C ILE A 385 -21.84 8.45 12.40
N ASP A 386 -21.01 8.96 13.31
CA ASP A 386 -21.48 9.75 14.46
C ASP A 386 -22.37 10.95 14.06
N GLU A 387 -23.30 11.30 14.96
CA GLU A 387 -24.42 12.24 14.79
C GLU A 387 -25.33 12.01 13.55
N SER A 388 -25.13 10.99 12.71
CA SER A 388 -25.88 10.84 11.45
C SER A 388 -27.28 10.23 11.58
N LEU A 389 -27.56 9.42 12.60
CA LEU A 389 -28.81 8.65 12.73
C LEU A 389 -29.84 9.37 13.61
N ILE A 390 -31.12 9.36 13.20
CA ILE A 390 -32.22 9.96 13.97
C ILE A 390 -32.73 8.93 15.01
N PRO A 391 -32.56 9.16 16.33
CA PRO A 391 -32.88 8.16 17.35
C PRO A 391 -34.35 7.73 17.35
N GLU A 392 -35.28 8.64 17.05
CA GLU A 392 -36.73 8.38 17.00
C GLU A 392 -37.09 7.41 15.88
N LYS A 393 -36.29 7.36 14.80
CA LYS A 393 -36.48 6.43 13.68
C LYS A 393 -35.77 5.08 13.89
N VAL A 394 -34.71 5.05 14.70
CA VAL A 394 -33.83 3.88 14.91
C VAL A 394 -34.16 3.06 16.16
N ARG A 395 -34.74 3.67 17.20
CA ARG A 395 -34.99 3.03 18.50
C ARG A 395 -35.75 1.71 18.39
N GLY A 396 -35.17 0.64 18.95
CA GLY A 396 -35.76 -0.69 18.96
C GLY A 396 -35.62 -1.50 17.66
N LYS A 397 -34.84 -1.04 16.68
CA LYS A 397 -34.73 -1.63 15.33
C LYS A 397 -33.35 -2.21 15.03
N ILE A 398 -33.28 -3.05 14.00
CA ILE A 398 -32.03 -3.42 13.32
C ILE A 398 -31.76 -2.36 12.24
N VAL A 399 -30.52 -1.87 12.13
CA VAL A 399 -30.11 -0.89 11.11
C VAL A 399 -29.17 -1.53 10.08
N VAL A 400 -29.47 -1.40 8.80
CA VAL A 400 -28.52 -1.70 7.71
C VAL A 400 -27.64 -0.47 7.47
N CYS A 401 -26.34 -0.67 7.57
CA CYS A 401 -25.30 0.34 7.37
C CYS A 401 -24.36 -0.12 6.26
N ASP A 402 -23.94 0.77 5.37
CA ASP A 402 -22.93 0.49 4.36
C ASP A 402 -21.51 0.61 4.94
N ARG A 403 -20.59 -0.25 4.49
CA ARG A 403 -19.15 -0.23 4.85
C ARG A 403 -18.46 0.99 4.23
N GLY A 404 -17.54 1.60 4.99
CA GLY A 404 -16.70 2.72 4.55
C GLY A 404 -16.83 3.98 5.42
N GLY A 405 -15.87 4.89 5.28
CA GLY A 405 -15.85 6.23 5.91
C GLY A 405 -15.66 6.29 7.44
N SER A 406 -15.81 5.17 8.15
CA SER A 406 -15.51 5.00 9.58
C SER A 406 -15.50 3.51 9.94
N ASP A 407 -15.04 3.14 11.13
CA ASP A 407 -14.73 1.75 11.48
C ASP A 407 -15.96 0.83 11.55
N ARG A 408 -15.77 -0.43 11.12
CA ARG A 408 -16.84 -1.43 10.99
C ARG A 408 -17.57 -1.71 12.31
N VAL A 409 -16.87 -1.64 13.44
CA VAL A 409 -17.45 -1.78 14.79
C VAL A 409 -18.04 -0.48 15.32
N GLU A 410 -17.41 0.66 15.03
CA GLU A 410 -17.84 2.00 15.49
C GLU A 410 -19.25 2.34 14.98
N LYS A 411 -19.58 1.98 13.74
CA LYS A 411 -20.96 2.09 13.19
C LYS A 411 -21.99 1.40 14.09
N GLY A 412 -21.62 0.26 14.68
CA GLY A 412 -22.43 -0.45 15.65
C GLY A 412 -22.58 0.29 16.98
N VAL A 413 -21.56 1.05 17.41
CA VAL A 413 -21.63 1.94 18.58
C VAL A 413 -22.61 3.09 18.31
N VAL A 414 -22.56 3.71 17.12
CA VAL A 414 -23.51 4.77 16.71
C VAL A 414 -24.94 4.24 16.66
N VAL A 415 -25.18 3.08 16.03
CA VAL A 415 -26.50 2.42 16.00
C VAL A 415 -27.03 2.16 17.42
N LYS A 416 -26.16 1.67 18.32
CA LYS A 416 -26.48 1.41 19.73
C LYS A 416 -26.80 2.71 20.50
N ALA A 417 -26.06 3.78 20.26
CA ALA A 417 -26.28 5.10 20.86
C ALA A 417 -27.61 5.73 20.40
N ALA A 418 -27.98 5.56 19.13
CA ALA A 418 -29.29 5.92 18.59
C ALA A 418 -30.46 5.01 19.08
N GLY A 419 -30.17 4.03 19.94
CA GLY A 419 -31.16 3.12 20.54
C GLY A 419 -31.53 1.91 19.66
N GLY A 420 -30.77 1.65 18.58
CA GLY A 420 -30.91 0.44 17.78
C GLY A 420 -30.47 -0.81 18.55
N VAL A 421 -31.08 -1.95 18.23
CA VAL A 421 -30.86 -3.23 18.93
C VAL A 421 -29.96 -4.20 18.16
N GLY A 422 -29.65 -3.90 16.89
CA GLY A 422 -28.68 -4.65 16.09
C GLY A 422 -28.31 -3.92 14.79
N MET A 423 -27.31 -4.43 14.08
CA MET A 423 -26.82 -3.85 12.83
C MET A 423 -26.53 -4.94 11.77
N ILE A 424 -26.83 -4.66 10.51
CA ILE A 424 -26.30 -5.44 9.37
C ILE A 424 -25.33 -4.52 8.62
N LEU A 425 -24.07 -4.93 8.51
CA LEU A 425 -23.05 -4.17 7.78
C LEU A 425 -22.98 -4.69 6.34
N ALA A 426 -23.46 -3.91 5.38
CA ALA A 426 -23.41 -4.24 3.96
C ALA A 426 -22.11 -3.74 3.32
N ASN A 427 -21.40 -4.60 2.59
CA ASN A 427 -20.38 -4.15 1.66
C ASN A 427 -21.00 -3.29 0.55
N THR A 428 -20.24 -2.32 0.06
CA THR A 428 -20.49 -1.61 -1.21
C THR A 428 -19.68 -2.25 -2.33
N LEU A 429 -19.86 -1.77 -3.58
CA LEU A 429 -19.11 -2.23 -4.75
C LEU A 429 -17.59 -2.26 -4.52
N THR A 430 -17.06 -1.26 -3.81
CA THR A 430 -15.63 -1.12 -3.45
C THR A 430 -15.08 -2.30 -2.64
N PHE A 431 -15.94 -3.01 -1.89
CA PHE A 431 -15.54 -4.12 -1.01
C PHE A 431 -16.05 -5.49 -1.49
N GLY A 432 -16.88 -5.52 -2.56
CA GLY A 432 -17.40 -6.74 -3.18
C GLY A 432 -18.01 -7.73 -2.18
N GLU A 433 -17.68 -9.02 -2.34
CA GLU A 433 -18.14 -10.10 -1.47
C GLU A 433 -17.18 -10.38 -0.28
N GLU A 434 -16.24 -9.49 0.04
CA GLU A 434 -15.25 -9.75 1.10
C GLU A 434 -15.85 -9.65 2.52
N LEU A 435 -15.91 -10.80 3.20
CA LEU A 435 -16.41 -10.93 4.57
C LEU A 435 -15.27 -10.94 5.60
N LEU A 436 -15.12 -9.83 6.31
CA LEU A 436 -14.25 -9.71 7.48
C LEU A 436 -15.11 -9.85 8.75
N ALA A 437 -14.72 -10.74 9.66
CA ALA A 437 -15.48 -11.04 10.87
C ALA A 437 -15.02 -10.14 12.03
N ASP A 438 -15.92 -9.31 12.56
CA ASP A 438 -15.61 -8.33 13.61
C ASP A 438 -16.26 -8.67 14.97
N ALA A 439 -15.55 -8.35 16.06
CA ALA A 439 -16.01 -8.50 17.44
C ALA A 439 -16.98 -7.39 17.88
N HIS A 440 -18.10 -7.20 17.17
CA HIS A 440 -19.05 -6.11 17.41
C HIS A 440 -19.52 -5.94 18.88
N LEU A 441 -20.00 -4.73 19.20
CA LEU A 441 -20.47 -4.34 20.55
C LEU A 441 -22.02 -4.35 20.72
N LEU A 442 -22.73 -4.81 19.70
CA LEU A 442 -24.17 -5.11 19.66
C LEU A 442 -24.41 -6.30 18.71
N PRO A 443 -25.58 -6.97 18.72
CA PRO A 443 -25.92 -8.03 17.77
C PRO A 443 -25.72 -7.54 16.33
N SER A 444 -24.82 -8.17 15.58
CA SER A 444 -24.45 -7.69 14.25
C SER A 444 -23.92 -8.81 13.36
N ALA A 445 -24.03 -8.64 12.05
CA ALA A 445 -23.35 -9.45 11.05
C ALA A 445 -23.02 -8.64 9.80
N ALA A 446 -21.87 -8.90 9.18
CA ALA A 446 -21.44 -8.29 7.92
C ALA A 446 -21.84 -9.17 6.71
N VAL A 447 -22.22 -8.55 5.59
CA VAL A 447 -22.67 -9.23 4.35
C VAL A 447 -21.99 -8.65 3.10
N GLY A 448 -21.76 -9.51 2.10
CA GLY A 448 -21.25 -9.12 0.78
C GLY A 448 -22.23 -8.22 0.02
N GLN A 449 -21.74 -7.56 -1.02
CA GLN A 449 -22.49 -6.55 -1.80
C GLN A 449 -23.82 -7.12 -2.35
N ILE A 450 -23.81 -8.31 -2.95
CA ILE A 450 -25.00 -8.97 -3.53
C ILE A 450 -26.09 -9.18 -2.46
N ALA A 451 -25.69 -9.62 -1.26
CA ALA A 451 -26.59 -9.82 -0.14
C ALA A 451 -27.06 -8.48 0.45
N GLY A 452 -26.16 -7.52 0.63
CA GLY A 452 -26.45 -6.18 1.13
C GLY A 452 -27.44 -5.42 0.27
N ASP A 453 -27.25 -5.43 -1.06
CA ASP A 453 -28.15 -4.79 -2.01
C ASP A 453 -29.50 -5.50 -2.10
N SER A 454 -29.53 -6.83 -1.95
CA SER A 454 -30.79 -7.59 -1.82
C SER A 454 -31.58 -7.21 -0.56
N ILE A 455 -30.90 -7.02 0.57
CA ILE A 455 -31.52 -6.60 1.84
C ILE A 455 -31.99 -5.13 1.75
N LYS A 456 -31.19 -4.22 1.15
CA LYS A 456 -31.60 -2.83 0.89
C LYS A 456 -32.83 -2.77 -0.04
N LYS A 457 -32.89 -3.62 -1.06
CA LYS A 457 -34.06 -3.76 -1.94
C LYS A 457 -35.30 -4.26 -1.19
N TYR A 458 -35.16 -5.24 -0.29
CA TYR A 458 -36.27 -5.69 0.57
C TYR A 458 -36.85 -4.54 1.41
N ILE A 459 -35.99 -3.75 2.06
CA ILE A 459 -36.40 -2.58 2.87
C ILE A 459 -37.14 -1.52 2.05
N SER A 460 -36.83 -1.40 0.76
CA SER A 460 -37.52 -0.45 -0.14
C SER A 460 -38.89 -0.91 -0.64
N PHE A 461 -39.24 -2.19 -0.49
CA PHE A 461 -40.44 -2.79 -1.07
C PHE A 461 -41.46 -3.27 -0.03
N ASP A 462 -41.00 -3.84 1.09
CA ASP A 462 -41.88 -4.23 2.21
C ASP A 462 -42.24 -2.98 3.04
N PRO A 463 -43.53 -2.69 3.31
CA PRO A 463 -43.94 -1.55 4.12
C PRO A 463 -43.66 -1.71 5.62
N ASN A 464 -43.41 -2.94 6.11
CA ASN A 464 -43.04 -3.25 7.48
C ASN A 464 -41.85 -4.24 7.51
N PRO A 465 -40.67 -3.86 6.97
CA PRO A 465 -39.56 -4.78 6.81
C PRO A 465 -39.03 -5.22 8.18
N THR A 466 -38.75 -6.51 8.33
CA THR A 466 -38.21 -7.08 9.57
C THR A 466 -37.08 -8.06 9.31
N ALA A 467 -36.26 -8.34 10.32
CA ALA A 467 -35.23 -9.36 10.28
C ALA A 467 -34.92 -9.98 11.65
N THR A 468 -34.19 -11.09 11.65
CA THR A 468 -33.40 -11.60 12.77
C THR A 468 -31.94 -11.78 12.36
N ILE A 469 -31.03 -11.62 13.32
CA ILE A 469 -29.61 -11.98 13.19
C ILE A 469 -29.40 -13.17 14.13
N GLY A 470 -29.02 -14.32 13.57
CA GLY A 470 -28.67 -15.50 14.35
C GLY A 470 -27.28 -15.37 15.01
N PRO A 471 -26.97 -16.21 16.01
CA PRO A 471 -25.63 -16.24 16.59
C PRO A 471 -24.58 -16.63 15.55
N GLY A 472 -23.38 -16.08 15.70
CA GLY A 472 -22.21 -16.57 14.97
C GLY A 472 -21.77 -17.94 15.48
N THR A 473 -21.14 -18.72 14.62
CA THR A 473 -20.45 -19.97 14.98
C THR A 473 -19.05 -20.00 14.38
N THR A 474 -18.20 -20.93 14.81
CA THR A 474 -16.95 -21.25 14.08
C THR A 474 -17.21 -22.40 13.12
N MET A 475 -16.91 -22.22 11.84
CA MET A 475 -16.99 -23.26 10.82
C MET A 475 -15.58 -23.63 10.34
N LEU A 476 -15.36 -24.92 10.05
CA LEU A 476 -14.10 -25.48 9.51
C LEU A 476 -14.40 -26.31 8.26
N GLY A 477 -13.40 -26.56 7.42
CA GLY A 477 -13.59 -27.21 6.13
C GLY A 477 -14.33 -26.37 5.09
N VAL A 478 -14.32 -25.03 5.24
CA VAL A 478 -14.90 -24.09 4.27
C VAL A 478 -14.18 -24.22 2.93
N GLN A 479 -14.94 -24.29 1.84
CA GLN A 479 -14.40 -24.44 0.48
C GLN A 479 -15.12 -23.50 -0.51
N PRO A 480 -14.42 -22.98 -1.53
CA PRO A 480 -13.01 -23.21 -1.82
C PRO A 480 -12.06 -22.44 -0.88
N SER A 481 -10.93 -23.04 -0.52
CA SER A 481 -9.88 -22.41 0.30
C SER A 481 -8.49 -22.87 -0.16
N PRO A 482 -7.47 -22.00 -0.20
CA PRO A 482 -7.47 -20.57 0.08
C PRO A 482 -7.99 -19.74 -1.10
N MET A 483 -8.57 -18.57 -0.83
CA MET A 483 -8.87 -17.53 -1.82
C MET A 483 -8.02 -16.29 -1.55
N VAL A 484 -7.64 -15.53 -2.57
CA VAL A 484 -6.94 -14.24 -2.38
C VAL A 484 -7.92 -13.22 -1.80
N ALA A 485 -7.53 -12.54 -0.73
CA ALA A 485 -8.35 -11.49 -0.12
C ALA A 485 -8.53 -10.29 -1.05
N ALA A 486 -9.68 -9.60 -0.97
CA ALA A 486 -9.93 -8.44 -1.82
C ALA A 486 -8.97 -7.29 -1.46
N PHE A 487 -8.80 -7.01 -0.16
CA PHE A 487 -7.84 -6.00 0.33
C PHE A 487 -6.38 -6.30 -0.02
N SER A 488 -6.01 -7.54 -0.38
CA SER A 488 -4.59 -7.88 -0.58
C SER A 488 -4.04 -7.11 -1.77
N SER A 489 -3.05 -6.24 -1.57
CA SER A 489 -2.47 -5.46 -2.66
C SER A 489 -1.93 -6.34 -3.80
N ARG A 490 -2.08 -5.88 -5.05
CA ARG A 490 -1.85 -6.66 -6.28
C ARG A 490 -0.68 -6.12 -7.10
N GLY A 491 -0.03 -7.01 -7.86
CA GLY A 491 0.98 -6.65 -8.85
C GLY A 491 0.41 -5.94 -10.09
N PRO A 492 1.24 -5.58 -11.08
CA PRO A 492 2.70 -5.81 -11.18
C PRO A 492 3.52 -4.97 -10.19
N ASN A 493 4.83 -5.23 -10.11
CA ASN A 493 5.77 -4.36 -9.39
C ASN A 493 5.85 -2.98 -10.11
N PRO A 494 5.46 -1.86 -9.46
CA PRO A 494 5.47 -0.53 -10.08
C PRO A 494 6.87 0.07 -10.28
N VAL A 495 7.86 -0.28 -9.45
CA VAL A 495 9.25 0.23 -9.56
C VAL A 495 10.05 -0.56 -10.58
N THR A 496 9.82 -1.87 -10.69
CA THR A 496 10.50 -2.72 -11.67
C THR A 496 9.56 -3.80 -12.21
N PRO A 497 8.77 -3.50 -13.26
CA PRO A 497 7.84 -4.47 -13.86
C PRO A 497 8.48 -5.76 -14.38
N ALA A 498 9.82 -5.82 -14.53
CA ALA A 498 10.57 -7.03 -14.86
C ALA A 498 10.84 -7.96 -13.65
N ILE A 499 10.53 -7.53 -12.42
CA ILE A 499 10.56 -8.33 -11.20
C ILE A 499 9.12 -8.64 -10.79
N PHE A 500 8.84 -9.91 -10.55
CA PHE A 500 7.50 -10.37 -10.23
C PHE A 500 7.14 -10.09 -8.77
N LYS A 501 5.93 -9.58 -8.51
CA LYS A 501 5.38 -9.32 -7.18
C LYS A 501 3.83 -9.50 -7.20
N PRO A 502 3.19 -9.90 -6.09
CA PRO A 502 3.80 -10.32 -4.82
C PRO A 502 4.61 -11.61 -5.02
N ASP A 503 5.43 -12.01 -4.05
CA ASP A 503 6.23 -13.22 -4.20
C ASP A 503 5.38 -14.46 -3.96
N ILE A 504 4.49 -14.41 -2.97
CA ILE A 504 3.68 -15.54 -2.49
C ILE A 504 2.48 -15.03 -1.69
N ILE A 505 1.48 -15.88 -1.43
CA ILE A 505 0.45 -15.64 -0.41
C ILE A 505 0.53 -16.66 0.74
N ALA A 506 0.11 -16.19 1.91
CA ALA A 506 -0.08 -17.03 3.10
C ALA A 506 -1.34 -16.56 3.86
N PRO A 507 -1.84 -17.31 4.87
CA PRO A 507 -3.10 -16.98 5.51
C PRO A 507 -3.09 -15.60 6.20
N GLY A 508 -4.08 -14.76 5.88
CA GLY A 508 -4.19 -13.39 6.40
C GLY A 508 -5.62 -12.94 6.74
N VAL A 509 -6.65 -13.76 6.46
CA VAL A 509 -8.06 -13.40 6.71
C VAL A 509 -8.65 -14.14 7.92
N ASN A 510 -9.21 -13.40 8.88
CA ASN A 510 -9.94 -13.89 10.06
C ASN A 510 -9.12 -14.89 10.91
N ILE A 511 -7.82 -14.62 11.02
CA ILE A 511 -6.81 -15.41 11.73
C ILE A 511 -6.79 -14.96 13.24
N LEU A 512 -6.49 -15.79 14.29
CA LEU A 512 -6.49 -15.39 15.75
C LEU A 512 -5.26 -15.73 16.62
N ALA A 513 -4.44 -14.79 17.05
CA ALA A 513 -3.17 -15.00 17.77
C ALA A 513 -3.20 -14.32 19.15
N GLY A 514 -2.08 -14.36 19.88
CA GLY A 514 -1.92 -13.63 21.13
C GLY A 514 -2.17 -12.14 20.94
N TRP A 515 -2.81 -11.52 21.92
CA TRP A 515 -3.17 -10.09 21.91
C TRP A 515 -2.68 -9.42 23.20
N THR A 516 -2.53 -8.10 23.19
CA THR A 516 -2.20 -7.33 24.39
C THR A 516 -3.27 -7.52 25.47
N GLY A 517 -2.87 -7.42 26.74
CA GLY A 517 -3.81 -7.38 27.85
C GLY A 517 -4.55 -6.04 27.97
N GLU A 518 -4.02 -4.99 27.35
CA GLU A 518 -4.46 -3.61 27.61
C GLU A 518 -5.73 -3.23 26.83
N VAL A 519 -5.70 -3.21 25.49
CA VAL A 519 -6.85 -2.78 24.67
C VAL A 519 -7.79 -3.91 24.28
N GLY A 520 -9.07 -3.57 24.09
CA GLY A 520 -10.09 -4.52 23.65
C GLY A 520 -9.87 -5.02 22.22
N PRO A 521 -10.50 -6.15 21.83
CA PRO A 521 -10.31 -6.81 20.53
C PRO A 521 -10.71 -5.98 19.30
N THR A 522 -11.29 -4.80 19.49
CA THR A 522 -11.70 -3.89 18.40
C THR A 522 -10.89 -2.60 18.33
N GLY A 523 -9.89 -2.40 19.20
CA GLY A 523 -9.06 -1.18 19.29
C GLY A 523 -9.79 0.08 19.78
N LEU A 524 -11.13 0.11 19.72
CA LEU A 524 -11.95 1.25 20.15
C LEU A 524 -11.89 1.43 21.67
N ALA A 525 -11.60 2.65 22.15
CA ALA A 525 -11.53 2.96 23.59
C ALA A 525 -12.82 2.66 24.40
N ILE A 526 -13.97 2.53 23.73
CA ILE A 526 -15.24 2.12 24.36
C ILE A 526 -15.35 0.59 24.59
N ASP A 527 -14.43 -0.20 24.04
CA ASP A 527 -14.40 -1.66 24.13
C ASP A 527 -13.63 -2.16 25.36
N GLN A 528 -14.31 -2.19 26.50
CA GLN A 528 -13.75 -2.59 27.80
C GLN A 528 -13.62 -4.12 27.97
N ARG A 529 -13.39 -4.88 26.89
CA ARG A 529 -13.26 -6.37 26.91
C ARG A 529 -11.79 -6.79 26.77
N HIS A 530 -11.12 -7.07 27.87
CA HIS A 530 -9.74 -7.60 27.81
C HIS A 530 -9.72 -9.07 27.34
N VAL A 531 -8.87 -9.41 26.38
CA VAL A 531 -8.74 -10.75 25.80
C VAL A 531 -7.27 -11.13 25.65
N LYS A 532 -6.93 -12.41 25.87
CA LYS A 532 -5.55 -12.91 25.69
C LYS A 532 -5.20 -13.25 24.25
N PHE A 533 -6.23 -13.30 23.40
CA PHE A 533 -6.18 -13.71 22.02
C PHE A 533 -7.26 -12.93 21.26
N ASN A 534 -6.94 -12.42 20.07
CA ASN A 534 -7.89 -11.69 19.23
C ASN A 534 -8.05 -12.36 17.86
N ILE A 535 -9.21 -12.27 17.23
CA ILE A 535 -9.42 -12.48 15.80
C ILE A 535 -9.54 -11.08 15.17
N VAL A 536 -8.41 -10.56 14.62
CA VAL A 536 -7.57 -8.32 12.33
C VAL A 536 -6.92 -8.73 10.93
N SER A 537 -7.70 -8.65 9.85
CA SER A 537 -7.43 -9.27 8.56
C SER A 537 -6.63 -8.37 7.61
N GLY A 538 -5.74 -8.95 6.79
CA GLY A 538 -4.71 -8.19 6.08
C GLY A 538 -3.48 -9.02 5.64
N THR A 539 -2.50 -8.36 5.00
CA THR A 539 -1.25 -8.96 4.48
C THR A 539 -0.11 -9.06 5.48
N SER A 540 -0.02 -8.14 6.44
CA SER A 540 0.95 -8.17 7.55
C SER A 540 0.81 -9.33 8.53
N MET A 541 -0.10 -10.29 8.30
CA MET A 541 -0.09 -11.63 8.92
C MET A 541 0.34 -12.74 7.99
N ALA A 542 0.09 -12.62 6.69
CA ALA A 542 0.74 -13.51 5.74
C ALA A 542 2.28 -13.39 5.86
N CYS A 543 2.78 -12.18 6.15
CA CYS A 543 4.20 -11.92 6.48
C CYS A 543 4.74 -12.80 7.64
N PRO A 544 4.29 -12.69 8.91
CA PRO A 544 4.81 -13.52 10.00
C PRO A 544 4.54 -15.02 9.84
N HIS A 545 3.54 -15.46 9.06
CA HIS A 545 3.50 -16.86 8.64
C HIS A 545 4.76 -17.21 7.85
N VAL A 546 5.04 -16.48 6.76
CA VAL A 546 6.22 -16.69 5.93
C VAL A 546 7.53 -16.54 6.73
N SER A 547 7.62 -15.60 7.65
CA SER A 547 8.76 -15.49 8.59
C SER A 547 8.94 -16.73 9.46
N GLY A 548 7.84 -17.25 10.04
CA GLY A 548 7.87 -18.48 10.83
C GLY A 548 8.16 -19.73 9.99
N LEU A 549 7.69 -19.79 8.74
CA LEU A 549 8.05 -20.86 7.80
C LEU A 549 9.53 -20.77 7.38
N ALA A 550 10.04 -19.57 7.12
CA ALA A 550 11.47 -19.34 6.86
C ALA A 550 12.35 -19.73 8.05
N ALA A 551 11.87 -19.55 9.29
CA ALA A 551 12.55 -20.03 10.49
C ALA A 551 12.63 -21.57 10.56
N ILE A 552 11.56 -22.28 10.15
CA ILE A 552 11.57 -23.75 9.98
C ILE A 552 12.60 -24.15 8.93
N LEU A 553 12.62 -23.49 7.77
CA LEU A 553 13.58 -23.81 6.69
C LEU A 553 15.03 -23.50 7.09
N LYS A 554 15.28 -22.42 7.83
CA LYS A 554 16.60 -22.10 8.38
C LYS A 554 17.06 -23.11 9.44
N ALA A 555 16.14 -23.68 10.21
CA ALA A 555 16.41 -24.76 11.15
C ALA A 555 16.66 -26.13 10.48
N ALA A 556 16.10 -26.34 9.28
CA ALA A 556 16.34 -27.51 8.45
C ALA A 556 17.68 -27.42 7.72
N HIS A 557 17.97 -26.27 7.13
CA HIS A 557 19.11 -25.99 6.25
C HIS A 557 19.85 -24.72 6.69
N PRO A 558 20.68 -24.78 7.75
CA PRO A 558 21.33 -23.60 8.33
C PRO A 558 22.27 -22.87 7.36
N GLU A 559 22.81 -23.57 6.36
CA GLU A 559 23.69 -23.03 5.32
C GLU A 559 22.95 -22.30 4.17
N TRP A 560 21.61 -22.42 4.08
CA TRP A 560 20.86 -21.74 3.02
C TRP A 560 20.89 -20.22 3.17
N SER A 561 21.03 -19.55 2.02
CA SER A 561 20.90 -18.10 1.87
C SER A 561 19.43 -17.65 1.99
N PRO A 562 19.17 -16.37 2.29
CA PRO A 562 17.85 -15.77 2.18
C PRO A 562 17.16 -16.05 0.84
N ALA A 563 17.92 -16.06 -0.25
CA ALA A 563 17.42 -16.33 -1.60
C ALA A 563 17.07 -17.81 -1.82
N ALA A 564 17.85 -18.75 -1.27
CA ALA A 564 17.53 -20.17 -1.31
C ALA A 564 16.24 -20.48 -0.50
N ILE A 565 16.09 -19.91 0.70
CA ILE A 565 14.86 -20.03 1.51
C ILE A 565 13.66 -19.42 0.80
N LYS A 566 13.81 -18.21 0.25
CA LYS A 566 12.78 -17.55 -0.57
C LYS A 566 12.39 -18.40 -1.79
N SER A 567 13.39 -18.96 -2.48
CA SER A 567 13.16 -19.84 -3.61
C SER A 567 12.39 -21.07 -3.20
N ALA A 568 12.79 -21.79 -2.15
CA ALA A 568 12.09 -22.99 -1.69
C ALA A 568 10.61 -22.74 -1.43
N LEU A 569 10.29 -21.66 -0.69
CA LEU A 569 8.90 -21.25 -0.43
C LEU A 569 8.11 -20.95 -1.71
N MET A 570 8.73 -20.29 -2.69
CA MET A 570 8.08 -19.92 -3.96
C MET A 570 7.92 -21.10 -4.92
N THR A 571 8.93 -21.96 -5.07
CA THR A 571 8.93 -23.01 -6.10
C THR A 571 8.05 -24.21 -5.76
N THR A 572 7.70 -24.37 -4.49
CA THR A 572 6.78 -25.41 -3.99
C THR A 572 5.38 -24.86 -3.65
N ALA A 573 5.12 -23.58 -3.91
CA ALA A 573 3.80 -22.98 -3.73
C ALA A 573 2.76 -23.57 -4.70
N TYR A 574 1.49 -23.64 -4.27
CA TYR A 574 0.40 -24.13 -5.11
C TYR A 574 -0.51 -23.00 -5.62
N SER A 575 -0.81 -23.00 -6.93
CA SER A 575 -1.72 -22.03 -7.58
C SER A 575 -3.10 -22.64 -7.93
N THR A 576 -3.31 -23.93 -7.63
CA THR A 576 -4.55 -24.69 -7.90
C THR A 576 -4.96 -25.55 -6.70
N TYR A 577 -6.26 -25.74 -6.50
CA TYR A 577 -6.81 -26.70 -5.53
C TYR A 577 -6.65 -28.16 -6.03
N PRO A 578 -6.84 -29.19 -5.18
CA PRO A 578 -6.73 -30.60 -5.56
C PRO A 578 -7.69 -31.09 -6.66
N ASN A 579 -8.72 -30.31 -7.02
CA ASN A 579 -9.62 -30.62 -8.15
C ASN A 579 -9.15 -30.04 -9.50
N GLY A 580 -8.02 -29.32 -9.53
CA GLY A 580 -7.47 -28.66 -10.72
C GLY A 580 -8.06 -27.28 -11.04
N GLU A 581 -9.04 -26.78 -10.26
CA GLU A 581 -9.43 -25.37 -10.34
C GLU A 581 -8.33 -24.48 -9.75
N LYS A 582 -8.13 -23.30 -10.33
CA LYS A 582 -7.22 -22.27 -9.79
C LYS A 582 -7.73 -21.71 -8.47
N ILE A 583 -6.80 -21.22 -7.65
CA ILE A 583 -7.10 -20.27 -6.55
C ILE A 583 -7.99 -19.15 -7.08
N LYS A 584 -8.98 -18.72 -6.27
CA LYS A 584 -9.97 -17.70 -6.64
C LYS A 584 -9.70 -16.39 -5.90
N ASP A 585 -10.11 -15.29 -6.51
CA ASP A 585 -10.02 -13.94 -5.92
C ASP A 585 -11.39 -13.56 -5.32
N VAL A 586 -11.40 -13.12 -4.06
CA VAL A 586 -12.61 -12.68 -3.36
C VAL A 586 -13.21 -11.41 -3.98
N ALA A 587 -12.40 -10.52 -4.57
CA ALA A 587 -12.88 -9.27 -5.16
C ALA A 587 -13.70 -9.51 -6.43
N THR A 588 -13.30 -10.46 -7.27
CA THR A 588 -13.93 -10.75 -8.56
C THR A 588 -14.83 -11.99 -8.56
N GLY A 589 -14.71 -12.86 -7.55
CA GLY A 589 -15.31 -14.20 -7.51
C GLY A 589 -14.74 -15.17 -8.56
N GLY A 590 -13.81 -14.71 -9.40
CA GLY A 590 -13.23 -15.46 -10.51
C GLY A 590 -11.91 -16.16 -10.14
N PRO A 591 -11.28 -16.82 -11.12
CA PRO A 591 -9.93 -17.35 -10.95
C PRO A 591 -8.94 -16.20 -10.74
N ALA A 592 -8.15 -16.27 -9.68
CA ALA A 592 -7.06 -15.34 -9.42
C ALA A 592 -5.93 -15.52 -10.45
N THR A 593 -5.11 -14.47 -10.58
CA THR A 593 -3.93 -14.41 -11.43
C THR A 593 -2.65 -14.47 -10.58
N PRO A 594 -1.50 -14.80 -11.17
CA PRO A 594 -0.21 -14.65 -10.52
C PRO A 594 0.08 -13.24 -9.97
N PHE A 595 -0.49 -12.15 -10.49
CA PHE A 595 -0.33 -10.82 -9.85
C PHE A 595 -1.12 -10.67 -8.54
N ASP A 596 -2.03 -11.59 -8.25
CA ASP A 596 -2.80 -11.62 -7.01
C ASP A 596 -2.18 -12.55 -5.96
N TYR A 597 -1.60 -13.69 -6.40
CA TYR A 597 -1.02 -14.71 -5.50
C TYR A 597 0.49 -14.93 -5.57
N GLY A 598 1.22 -14.26 -6.46
CA GLY A 598 2.65 -14.50 -6.66
C GLY A 598 2.91 -15.86 -7.31
N ALA A 599 3.79 -16.66 -6.72
CA ALA A 599 3.99 -18.06 -7.12
C ALA A 599 2.81 -18.98 -6.74
N GLY A 600 2.00 -18.60 -5.75
CA GLY A 600 0.90 -19.39 -5.22
C GLY A 600 0.73 -19.22 -3.71
N HIS A 601 -0.01 -20.12 -3.09
CA HIS A 601 -0.07 -20.22 -1.63
C HIS A 601 1.05 -21.12 -1.09
N VAL A 602 1.64 -20.74 0.04
CA VAL A 602 2.67 -21.52 0.74
C VAL A 602 2.28 -22.99 0.98
N ASP A 603 3.20 -23.90 0.66
CA ASP A 603 3.26 -25.26 1.19
C ASP A 603 4.63 -25.43 1.90
N PRO A 604 4.65 -25.48 3.25
CA PRO A 604 5.90 -25.59 4.00
C PRO A 604 6.44 -27.02 4.11
N ILE A 605 5.64 -28.03 3.75
CA ILE A 605 6.07 -29.43 3.80
C ILE A 605 6.84 -29.75 2.52
N ALA A 606 6.36 -29.28 1.38
CA ALA A 606 7.10 -29.35 0.13
C ALA A 606 8.36 -28.45 0.15
N ALA A 607 8.29 -27.26 0.77
CA ALA A 607 9.44 -26.34 0.84
C ALA A 607 10.64 -26.88 1.65
N LEU A 608 10.47 -27.93 2.46
CA LEU A 608 11.56 -28.58 3.19
C LEU A 608 12.52 -29.35 2.27
N ASP A 609 12.05 -29.88 1.14
CA ASP A 609 12.87 -30.49 0.10
C ASP A 609 12.37 -30.07 -1.29
N PRO A 610 12.75 -28.88 -1.78
CA PRO A 610 12.27 -28.34 -3.05
C PRO A 610 12.96 -28.96 -4.28
N GLY A 611 13.98 -29.81 -4.07
CA GLY A 611 14.93 -30.30 -5.07
C GLY A 611 15.86 -29.21 -5.63
N LEU A 612 15.29 -28.12 -6.15
CA LEU A 612 15.97 -27.06 -6.90
C LEU A 612 15.71 -25.66 -6.31
N VAL A 613 16.77 -24.85 -6.16
CA VAL A 613 16.66 -23.45 -5.69
C VAL A 613 17.39 -22.43 -6.59
N TYR A 614 16.84 -21.22 -6.61
CA TYR A 614 17.33 -20.03 -7.30
C TYR A 614 18.09 -19.15 -6.29
N ASP A 615 19.27 -19.63 -5.93
CA ASP A 615 20.19 -18.92 -5.06
C ASP A 615 20.77 -17.67 -5.76
N THR A 616 20.98 -16.58 -5.03
CA THR A 616 21.48 -15.29 -5.55
C THR A 616 22.59 -14.74 -4.66
N THR A 617 23.68 -14.29 -5.28
CA THR A 617 24.82 -13.67 -4.61
C THR A 617 24.69 -12.14 -4.55
N ILE A 618 25.59 -11.50 -3.79
CA ILE A 618 25.69 -10.03 -3.75
C ILE A 618 26.06 -9.46 -5.13
N ASP A 619 26.88 -10.17 -5.91
CA ASP A 619 27.22 -9.78 -7.29
C ASP A 619 26.02 -9.86 -8.25
N ASP A 620 25.04 -10.73 -7.97
CA ASP A 620 23.80 -10.80 -8.75
C ASP A 620 22.89 -9.59 -8.45
N TYR A 621 22.77 -9.19 -7.18
CA TYR A 621 22.06 -7.95 -6.81
C TYR A 621 22.77 -6.70 -7.34
N LEU A 622 24.09 -6.61 -7.24
CA LEU A 622 24.88 -5.52 -7.84
C LEU A 622 24.72 -5.50 -9.38
N GLY A 623 24.64 -6.68 -10.00
CA GLY A 623 24.32 -6.83 -11.42
C GLY A 623 22.90 -6.35 -11.78
N PHE A 624 21.92 -6.60 -10.93
CA PHE A 624 20.55 -6.10 -11.07
C PHE A 624 20.48 -4.57 -10.95
N LEU A 625 21.15 -3.96 -9.96
CA LEU A 625 21.21 -2.50 -9.83
C LEU A 625 21.91 -1.84 -11.03
N CYS A 626 22.95 -2.48 -11.58
CA CYS A 626 23.54 -2.06 -12.85
C CYS A 626 22.58 -2.20 -14.05
N ALA A 627 21.66 -3.17 -14.04
CA ALA A 627 20.64 -3.31 -15.07
C ALA A 627 19.51 -2.26 -14.96
N LEU A 628 19.32 -1.64 -13.78
CA LEU A 628 18.50 -0.43 -13.60
C LEU A 628 19.20 0.85 -14.08
N ASN A 629 20.47 0.76 -14.51
CA ASN A 629 21.37 1.88 -14.81
C ASN A 629 21.66 2.79 -13.60
N TYR A 630 21.60 2.25 -12.37
CA TYR A 630 21.95 3.02 -11.17
C TYR A 630 23.42 3.48 -11.23
N THR A 631 23.65 4.73 -10.87
CA THR A 631 24.99 5.33 -10.76
C THR A 631 25.78 4.73 -9.60
N PRO A 632 27.13 4.82 -9.58
CA PRO A 632 27.94 4.33 -8.46
C PRO A 632 27.52 4.85 -7.08
N SER A 633 27.05 6.10 -6.99
CA SER A 633 26.52 6.68 -5.75
C SER A 633 25.15 6.07 -5.37
N GLN A 634 24.25 5.81 -6.32
CA GLN A 634 22.99 5.10 -6.05
C GLN A 634 23.23 3.63 -5.67
N ILE A 635 24.17 2.94 -6.30
CA ILE A 635 24.54 1.56 -5.91
C ILE A 635 25.15 1.56 -4.51
N LYS A 636 26.01 2.53 -4.18
CA LYS A 636 26.52 2.70 -2.82
C LYS A 636 25.43 3.06 -1.81
N SER A 637 24.47 3.89 -2.20
CA SER A 637 23.27 4.24 -1.42
C SER A 637 22.45 3.00 -1.06
N THR A 638 22.28 2.04 -2.00
CA THR A 638 21.53 0.80 -1.76
C THR A 638 22.34 -0.34 -1.12
N THR A 639 23.67 -0.35 -1.25
CA THR A 639 24.49 -1.53 -0.87
C THR A 639 25.64 -1.24 0.09
N GLN A 640 25.82 0.02 0.49
CA GLN A 640 26.94 0.55 1.29
C GLN A 640 28.34 0.28 0.70
N THR A 641 28.40 -0.34 -0.49
CA THR A 641 29.60 -0.89 -1.12
C THR A 641 30.05 0.00 -2.28
N ASN A 642 31.36 0.25 -2.37
CA ASN A 642 31.95 0.93 -3.52
C ASN A 642 31.94 0.01 -4.76
N PHE A 643 30.89 0.08 -5.58
CA PHE A 643 30.79 -0.68 -6.82
C PHE A 643 30.64 0.25 -8.05
N THR A 644 31.04 -0.23 -9.23
CA THR A 644 30.89 0.50 -10.49
C THR A 644 30.66 -0.49 -11.62
N CYS A 645 29.57 -0.29 -12.36
CA CYS A 645 29.17 -1.16 -13.46
C CYS A 645 30.24 -1.22 -14.56
N GLN A 646 30.66 -2.43 -14.92
CA GLN A 646 31.65 -2.65 -15.97
C GLN A 646 31.05 -2.29 -17.33
N LYS A 647 31.56 -1.23 -17.99
CA LYS A 647 31.05 -0.78 -19.31
C LYS A 647 31.11 -1.84 -20.42
N SER A 648 31.91 -2.88 -20.24
CA SER A 648 32.04 -4.04 -21.15
C SER A 648 31.06 -5.18 -20.83
N LYS A 649 30.47 -5.24 -19.63
CA LYS A 649 29.49 -6.26 -19.23
C LYS A 649 28.09 -5.74 -19.57
N LYS A 650 27.33 -6.52 -20.35
CA LYS A 650 25.90 -6.26 -20.53
C LYS A 650 25.15 -6.78 -19.31
N TYR A 651 24.46 -5.89 -18.61
CA TYR A 651 23.53 -6.22 -17.53
C TYR A 651 22.10 -6.23 -18.09
N THR A 652 21.23 -7.14 -17.63
CA THR A 652 19.80 -7.13 -17.97
C THR A 652 18.96 -7.50 -16.76
N LEU A 653 17.82 -6.84 -16.57
CA LEU A 653 16.96 -7.04 -15.39
C LEU A 653 16.43 -8.47 -15.32
N GLY A 654 16.05 -9.02 -16.47
CA GLY A 654 15.46 -10.35 -16.54
C GLY A 654 16.47 -11.49 -16.50
N ASP A 655 17.79 -11.25 -16.59
CA ASP A 655 18.81 -12.26 -16.28
C ASP A 655 19.09 -12.36 -14.76
N PHE A 656 18.52 -11.48 -13.93
CA PHE A 656 18.59 -11.61 -12.47
C PHE A 656 17.93 -12.93 -12.03
N ASN A 657 18.62 -13.69 -11.16
CA ASN A 657 18.33 -15.10 -10.92
C ASN A 657 17.15 -15.35 -9.96
N TYR A 658 15.97 -14.89 -10.37
CA TYR A 658 14.74 -14.89 -9.56
C TYR A 658 13.89 -16.16 -9.81
N PRO A 659 13.22 -16.74 -8.80
CA PRO A 659 12.34 -17.91 -8.95
C PRO A 659 10.98 -17.58 -9.61
N SER A 660 10.95 -16.67 -10.57
CA SER A 660 9.81 -16.34 -11.43
C SER A 660 10.28 -15.49 -12.62
N PHE A 661 9.38 -15.22 -13.58
CA PHE A 661 9.66 -14.39 -14.74
C PHE A 661 8.56 -13.34 -14.95
N SER A 662 8.94 -12.06 -15.03
CA SER A 662 8.08 -11.00 -15.55
C SER A 662 8.72 -10.42 -16.81
N VAL A 663 7.99 -10.43 -17.93
CA VAL A 663 8.53 -10.08 -19.25
C VAL A 663 7.77 -8.86 -19.81
N PRO A 664 8.22 -7.62 -19.52
CA PRO A 664 7.68 -6.43 -20.15
C PRO A 664 8.10 -6.37 -21.63
N PHE A 665 7.12 -6.34 -22.53
CA PHE A 665 7.32 -6.18 -23.97
C PHE A 665 6.90 -4.78 -24.43
N GLN A 666 7.55 -4.24 -25.45
CA GLN A 666 7.15 -2.95 -26.03
C GLN A 666 5.91 -3.07 -26.90
N THR A 667 4.99 -2.11 -26.77
CA THR A 667 3.73 -2.05 -27.52
C THR A 667 3.97 -1.98 -29.03
N GLY A 668 3.09 -2.62 -29.82
CA GLY A 668 3.14 -2.61 -31.28
C GLY A 668 4.20 -3.53 -31.92
N LEU A 669 5.32 -3.81 -31.25
CA LEU A 669 6.48 -4.50 -31.82
C LEU A 669 6.51 -6.02 -31.56
N ARG A 670 6.85 -6.81 -32.59
CA ARG A 670 7.24 -8.21 -32.42
C ARG A 670 8.61 -8.28 -31.73
N SER A 671 8.62 -8.60 -30.45
CA SER A 671 9.82 -8.66 -29.63
C SER A 671 10.23 -10.11 -29.33
N THR A 672 11.55 -10.36 -29.30
CA THR A 672 12.13 -11.61 -28.81
C THR A 672 13.07 -11.28 -27.65
N VAL A 673 12.73 -11.78 -26.47
CA VAL A 673 13.47 -11.55 -25.22
C VAL A 673 14.07 -12.89 -24.78
N LYS A 674 15.28 -12.85 -24.21
CA LYS A 674 15.95 -14.03 -23.65
C LYS A 674 16.38 -13.72 -22.23
N TYR A 675 16.04 -14.61 -21.31
CA TYR A 675 16.39 -14.52 -19.89
C TYR A 675 17.03 -15.83 -19.45
N THR A 676 18.17 -15.74 -18.77
CA THR A 676 18.93 -16.88 -18.25
C THR A 676 18.66 -17.05 -16.76
N ARG A 677 18.70 -18.30 -16.30
CA ARG A 677 18.62 -18.68 -14.89
C ARG A 677 19.72 -19.68 -14.57
N THR A 678 20.11 -19.73 -13.30
CA THR A 678 21.04 -20.70 -12.75
C THR A 678 20.39 -21.34 -11.53
N ILE A 679 20.07 -22.63 -11.62
CA ILE A 679 19.48 -23.40 -10.54
C ILE A 679 20.53 -24.25 -9.85
N THR A 680 20.38 -24.38 -8.53
CA THR A 680 21.22 -25.18 -7.65
C THR A 680 20.42 -26.39 -7.19
N ASN A 681 20.96 -27.59 -7.37
CA ASN A 681 20.38 -28.79 -6.76
C ASN A 681 20.67 -28.78 -5.25
N VAL A 682 19.64 -28.82 -4.41
CA VAL A 682 19.77 -28.98 -2.96
C VAL A 682 19.36 -30.39 -2.49
N GLY A 683 18.68 -31.16 -3.36
CA GLY A 683 18.36 -32.55 -3.13
C GLY A 683 19.48 -33.52 -3.54
N VAL A 684 19.11 -34.79 -3.70
CA VAL A 684 20.00 -35.86 -4.20
C VAL A 684 20.38 -35.67 -5.69
N PRO A 685 21.42 -36.34 -6.21
CA PRO A 685 21.75 -36.29 -7.63
C PRO A 685 20.60 -36.79 -8.52
N ALA A 686 20.00 -35.89 -9.30
CA ALA A 686 18.77 -36.13 -10.07
C ALA A 686 18.85 -35.56 -11.49
N THR A 687 17.87 -35.89 -12.34
CA THR A 687 17.75 -35.33 -13.70
C THR A 687 16.35 -34.80 -13.95
N TYR A 688 16.27 -33.47 -14.08
CA TYR A 688 15.03 -32.73 -14.25
C TYR A 688 14.73 -32.50 -15.73
N LYS A 689 13.44 -32.54 -16.10
CA LYS A 689 12.90 -32.22 -17.42
C LYS A 689 11.99 -31.01 -17.32
N ILE A 690 11.92 -30.21 -18.38
CA ILE A 690 11.08 -29.01 -18.41
C ILE A 690 9.68 -29.27 -18.97
N SER A 691 8.66 -28.79 -18.26
CA SER A 691 7.28 -28.62 -18.72
C SER A 691 6.94 -27.12 -18.86
N LEU A 692 6.06 -26.80 -19.82
CA LEU A 692 5.63 -25.43 -20.12
C LEU A 692 4.12 -25.38 -20.37
N TYR A 693 3.40 -24.56 -19.59
CA TYR A 693 1.95 -24.43 -19.61
C TYR A 693 1.56 -22.98 -19.91
N SER A 694 1.40 -22.63 -21.19
CA SER A 694 0.96 -21.27 -21.58
C SER A 694 -0.55 -21.19 -21.72
N GLN A 695 -1.16 -20.15 -21.13
CA GLN A 695 -2.58 -19.81 -21.35
C GLN A 695 -2.75 -18.80 -22.49
N THR A 696 -1.66 -18.15 -22.94
CA THR A 696 -1.65 -17.24 -24.08
C THR A 696 -0.98 -17.86 -25.31
N GLN A 697 -1.58 -17.66 -26.49
CA GLN A 697 -0.96 -17.98 -27.78
C GLN A 697 -0.06 -16.84 -28.30
N ALA A 698 -0.17 -15.65 -27.71
CA ALA A 698 0.51 -14.44 -28.18
C ALA A 698 2.01 -14.40 -27.81
N VAL A 699 2.42 -15.15 -26.78
CA VAL A 699 3.83 -15.29 -26.38
C VAL A 699 4.25 -16.75 -26.54
N LYS A 700 5.13 -17.02 -27.50
CA LYS A 700 5.74 -18.34 -27.68
C LYS A 700 7.01 -18.45 -26.84
N MET A 701 7.18 -19.56 -26.14
CA MET A 701 8.31 -19.81 -25.23
C MET A 701 9.09 -21.06 -25.63
N SER A 702 10.39 -21.05 -25.41
CA SER A 702 11.27 -22.20 -25.59
C SER A 702 12.43 -22.15 -24.61
N VAL A 703 12.71 -23.28 -23.94
CA VAL A 703 13.77 -23.42 -22.92
C VAL A 703 14.92 -24.25 -23.45
N VAL A 704 16.16 -23.81 -23.21
CA VAL A 704 17.39 -24.53 -23.62
C VAL A 704 18.42 -24.51 -22.48
N PRO A 705 18.98 -25.66 -22.07
CA PRO A 705 18.57 -27.03 -22.44
C PRO A 705 17.20 -27.38 -21.83
N ALA A 706 16.52 -28.38 -22.39
CA ALA A 706 15.22 -28.86 -21.90
C ALA A 706 15.32 -29.96 -20.82
N ILE A 707 16.55 -30.38 -20.49
CA ILE A 707 16.88 -31.41 -19.50
C ILE A 707 18.12 -30.92 -18.74
N LEU A 708 18.13 -31.08 -17.41
CA LEU A 708 19.24 -30.72 -16.54
C LEU A 708 19.56 -31.88 -15.59
N SER A 709 20.74 -32.47 -15.78
CA SER A 709 21.27 -33.55 -14.95
C SER A 709 22.29 -33.02 -13.93
N PHE A 710 22.11 -33.38 -12.67
CA PHE A 710 22.98 -33.03 -11.56
C PHE A 710 23.64 -34.31 -11.00
N SER A 711 24.94 -34.24 -10.80
CA SER A 711 25.79 -35.34 -10.33
C SER A 711 26.09 -35.27 -8.83
N ALA A 712 25.86 -34.12 -8.21
CA ALA A 712 26.07 -33.87 -6.79
C ALA A 712 24.99 -32.93 -6.21
N GLN A 713 24.90 -32.91 -4.88
CA GLN A 713 24.25 -31.82 -4.14
C GLN A 713 25.08 -30.53 -4.31
N TYR A 714 24.41 -29.38 -4.31
CA TYR A 714 24.94 -28.03 -4.55
C TYR A 714 25.57 -27.80 -5.95
N GLU A 715 25.46 -28.75 -6.88
CA GLU A 715 25.83 -28.50 -8.27
C GLU A 715 24.88 -27.46 -8.90
N LYS A 716 25.47 -26.47 -9.58
CA LYS A 716 24.74 -25.39 -10.25
C LYS A 716 24.71 -25.61 -11.77
N LYS A 717 23.54 -25.46 -12.40
CA LYS A 717 23.35 -25.52 -13.86
C LYS A 717 22.54 -24.34 -14.35
N SER A 718 22.82 -23.86 -15.57
CA SER A 718 22.11 -22.74 -16.17
C SER A 718 21.25 -23.15 -17.36
N TYR A 719 20.15 -22.42 -17.56
CA TYR A 719 19.28 -22.54 -18.73
C TYR A 719 18.77 -21.17 -19.18
N THR A 720 18.38 -21.06 -20.45
CA THR A 720 17.83 -19.82 -21.02
C THR A 720 16.42 -20.04 -21.53
N VAL A 721 15.48 -19.19 -21.09
CA VAL A 721 14.14 -19.07 -21.67
C VAL A 721 14.17 -18.02 -22.78
N THR A 722 13.67 -18.37 -23.96
CA THR A 722 13.42 -17.41 -25.04
C THR A 722 11.91 -17.17 -25.15
N PHE A 723 11.47 -15.93 -24.94
CA PHE A 723 10.09 -15.48 -25.11
C PHE A 723 9.97 -14.73 -26.44
N ARG A 724 8.90 -14.98 -27.19
CA ARG A 724 8.63 -14.35 -28.51
C ARG A 724 7.19 -13.85 -28.54
N ALA A 725 7.02 -12.54 -28.40
CA ALA A 725 5.71 -11.91 -28.48
C ALA A 725 5.31 -11.59 -29.92
N ILE A 726 4.03 -11.79 -30.24
CA ILE A 726 3.38 -11.07 -31.35
C ILE A 726 3.06 -9.64 -30.90
N SER A 727 2.70 -8.77 -31.86
CA SER A 727 2.13 -7.45 -31.52
C SER A 727 0.80 -7.65 -30.78
N MET A 728 0.63 -6.99 -29.64
CA MET A 728 -0.57 -7.02 -28.81
C MET A 728 -1.06 -5.59 -28.53
N PRO A 729 -2.35 -5.39 -28.18
CA PRO A 729 -2.84 -4.11 -27.66
C PRO A 729 -2.13 -3.71 -26.36
N PRO A 730 -1.85 -2.42 -26.10
CA PRO A 730 -1.31 -1.95 -24.82
C PRO A 730 -2.20 -2.39 -23.64
N GLY A 731 -1.58 -2.63 -22.47
CA GLY A 731 -2.26 -3.20 -21.31
C GLY A 731 -2.52 -4.71 -21.36
N SER A 732 -2.29 -5.38 -22.50
CA SER A 732 -2.40 -6.84 -22.60
C SER A 732 -1.47 -7.53 -21.60
N THR A 733 -2.04 -8.44 -20.80
CA THR A 733 -1.31 -9.29 -19.86
C THR A 733 -1.53 -10.76 -20.21
N GLY A 734 -0.46 -11.56 -20.19
CA GLY A 734 -0.51 -13.01 -20.45
C GLY A 734 0.30 -13.80 -19.43
N PHE A 735 -0.29 -14.88 -18.91
CA PHE A 735 0.32 -15.74 -17.88
C PHE A 735 0.65 -17.15 -18.41
N ALA A 736 1.69 -17.74 -17.84
CA ALA A 736 2.14 -19.10 -18.14
C ALA A 736 2.93 -19.69 -16.97
N ARG A 737 2.93 -21.03 -16.84
CA ARG A 737 3.71 -21.76 -15.83
C ARG A 737 4.86 -22.51 -16.49
N LEU A 738 6.04 -22.44 -15.89
CA LEU A 738 7.22 -23.24 -16.19
C LEU A 738 7.42 -24.22 -15.03
N GLU A 739 7.94 -25.41 -15.28
CA GLU A 739 8.03 -26.45 -14.24
C GLU A 739 9.18 -27.43 -14.53
N TRP A 740 9.99 -27.72 -13.51
CA TRP A 740 11.06 -28.71 -13.56
C TRP A 740 10.66 -29.92 -12.71
N SER A 741 10.69 -31.12 -13.29
CA SER A 741 10.37 -32.36 -12.57
C SER A 741 11.37 -33.48 -12.90
N ASP A 742 11.71 -34.27 -11.88
CA ASP A 742 12.38 -35.56 -12.07
C ASP A 742 11.32 -36.70 -12.13
N ALA A 743 11.66 -37.92 -11.71
CA ALA A 743 10.79 -39.10 -11.79
C ALA A 743 10.36 -39.65 -10.42
N GLU A 744 10.87 -39.10 -9.31
CA GLU A 744 10.68 -39.63 -7.95
C GLU A 744 10.27 -38.55 -6.92
N VAL A 745 10.50 -37.26 -7.22
CA VAL A 745 10.23 -36.10 -6.33
C VAL A 745 9.13 -35.19 -6.90
N SER A 746 8.47 -34.42 -6.03
CA SER A 746 7.48 -33.39 -6.39
C SER A 746 8.05 -32.31 -7.33
N PRO A 747 7.25 -31.78 -8.28
CA PRO A 747 7.73 -30.82 -9.27
C PRO A 747 7.99 -29.42 -8.69
N SER A 748 9.15 -28.82 -9.02
CA SER A 748 9.45 -27.41 -8.73
C SER A 748 8.79 -26.53 -9.81
N SER A 749 7.92 -25.58 -9.44
CA SER A 749 7.09 -24.83 -10.38
C SER A 749 7.22 -23.31 -10.30
N PHE A 750 6.88 -22.63 -11.39
CA PHE A 750 7.16 -21.20 -11.59
C PHE A 750 6.01 -20.55 -12.35
N GLU A 751 5.35 -19.56 -11.75
CA GLU A 751 4.43 -18.69 -12.48
C GLU A 751 5.21 -17.58 -13.23
N MET A 752 4.71 -17.20 -14.40
CA MET A 752 5.29 -16.19 -15.28
C MET A 752 4.22 -15.24 -15.79
N ALA A 753 4.56 -13.96 -15.88
CA ALA A 753 3.73 -12.95 -16.52
C ALA A 753 4.45 -12.25 -17.68
N SER A 754 3.66 -11.76 -18.61
CA SER A 754 4.07 -10.86 -19.67
C SER A 754 3.11 -9.69 -19.72
N THR A 755 3.64 -8.48 -19.80
CA THR A 755 2.88 -7.21 -19.81
C THR A 755 3.38 -6.35 -20.96
N LEU A 756 2.54 -5.44 -21.46
CA LEU A 756 2.96 -4.43 -22.43
C LEU A 756 3.33 -3.12 -21.74
N ASP A 757 4.45 -2.51 -22.16
CA ASP A 757 4.98 -1.27 -21.60
C ASP A 757 3.93 -0.15 -21.72
N ARG A 758 3.51 0.37 -20.55
CA ARG A 758 2.44 1.39 -20.44
C ARG A 758 2.97 2.76 -20.84
N TRP A 759 2.06 3.68 -21.17
CA TRP A 759 2.39 5.04 -21.63
C TRP A 759 3.07 5.93 -20.57
N GLU A 760 3.19 5.45 -19.32
CA GLU A 760 3.61 6.16 -18.09
C GLU A 760 5.02 6.80 -18.11
N LYS A 761 5.75 6.70 -19.23
CA LYS A 761 7.09 7.29 -19.42
C LYS A 761 7.10 8.43 -20.45
N ASP A 762 5.97 8.74 -21.09
CA ASP A 762 5.89 9.84 -22.05
C ASP A 762 5.66 11.19 -21.33
N PRO A 763 6.41 12.27 -21.63
CA PRO A 763 6.21 13.58 -21.01
C PRO A 763 4.79 14.16 -21.14
N PHE A 764 4.03 13.74 -22.15
CA PHE A 764 2.65 14.19 -22.37
C PHE A 764 1.61 13.24 -21.79
N PHE A 765 1.99 12.14 -21.14
CA PHE A 765 1.07 11.09 -20.68
C PHE A 765 -0.04 11.63 -19.76
N ALA A 766 0.31 12.39 -18.73
CA ALA A 766 -0.68 12.96 -17.81
C ALA A 766 -1.66 13.92 -18.50
N VAL A 767 -1.21 14.68 -19.51
CA VAL A 767 -2.07 15.59 -20.28
C VAL A 767 -2.96 14.80 -21.25
N ALA A 768 -2.47 13.72 -21.84
CA ALA A 768 -3.28 12.81 -22.65
C ALA A 768 -4.34 12.10 -21.78
N GLU A 769 -4.01 11.74 -20.55
CA GLU A 769 -4.96 11.16 -19.58
C GLU A 769 -6.06 12.15 -19.20
N GLU A 770 -5.76 13.43 -18.96
CA GLU A 770 -6.79 14.47 -18.76
C GLU A 770 -7.72 14.64 -19.97
N VAL A 771 -7.16 14.66 -21.18
CA VAL A 771 -7.93 14.75 -22.44
C VAL A 771 -8.84 13.53 -22.61
N GLN A 772 -8.35 12.32 -22.32
CA GLN A 772 -9.12 11.08 -22.35
C GLN A 772 -10.25 11.08 -21.31
N GLN A 773 -9.97 11.48 -20.07
CA GLN A 773 -10.99 11.58 -19.01
C GLN A 773 -12.13 12.53 -19.39
N SER A 774 -11.85 13.64 -20.06
CA SER A 774 -12.91 14.54 -20.56
C SER A 774 -13.69 13.91 -21.73
N ALA A 775 -13.03 13.20 -22.63
CA ALA A 775 -13.69 12.48 -23.71
C ALA A 775 -14.62 11.36 -23.18
N ASP A 776 -14.20 10.64 -22.14
CA ASP A 776 -14.99 9.60 -21.48
C ASP A 776 -16.19 10.19 -20.72
N ARG A 777 -16.02 11.35 -20.08
CA ARG A 777 -17.14 12.12 -19.49
C ARG A 777 -18.13 12.59 -20.56
N MET A 778 -17.64 13.14 -21.67
CA MET A 778 -18.47 13.54 -22.81
C MET A 778 -19.29 12.35 -23.36
N GLU A 779 -18.66 11.20 -23.61
CA GLU A 779 -19.39 10.03 -24.12
C GLU A 779 -20.35 9.44 -23.07
N THR A 780 -20.01 9.49 -21.78
CA THR A 780 -20.92 9.08 -20.69
C THR A 780 -22.17 9.97 -20.63
N THR A 781 -22.01 11.29 -20.70
CA THR A 781 -23.15 12.22 -20.74
C THR A 781 -23.97 12.05 -22.02
N TYR A 782 -23.32 11.81 -23.17
CA TYR A 782 -24.00 11.50 -24.44
C TYR A 782 -24.87 10.24 -24.33
N ARG A 783 -24.33 9.16 -23.76
CA ARG A 783 -25.06 7.89 -23.55
C ARG A 783 -26.26 8.07 -22.61
N THR A 784 -26.10 8.83 -21.53
CA THR A 784 -27.19 9.15 -20.58
C THR A 784 -28.29 9.99 -21.25
N TRP A 785 -27.92 11.01 -22.02
CA TRP A 785 -28.85 11.85 -22.77
C TRP A 785 -29.64 11.06 -23.84
N ILE A 786 -28.97 10.21 -24.62
CA ILE A 786 -29.62 9.30 -25.59
C ILE A 786 -30.56 8.29 -24.90
N HIS A 787 -30.23 7.82 -23.69
CA HIS A 787 -31.13 6.96 -22.91
C HIS A 787 -32.38 7.72 -22.46
N ALA A 788 -32.23 8.93 -21.92
CA ALA A 788 -33.35 9.75 -21.47
C ALA A 788 -34.30 10.13 -22.63
N ILE A 789 -33.78 10.38 -23.84
CA ILE A 789 -34.60 10.63 -25.05
C ILE A 789 -35.42 9.39 -25.46
N LYS A 790 -34.86 8.19 -25.33
CA LYS A 790 -35.54 6.94 -25.71
C LYS A 790 -36.54 6.47 -24.67
N ASP A 791 -36.26 6.71 -23.39
CA ASP A 791 -37.15 6.36 -22.28
C ASP A 791 -38.12 7.52 -21.99
N GLY A 792 -39.12 7.65 -22.87
CA GLY A 792 -40.17 8.67 -22.84
C GLY A 792 -41.15 8.61 -21.65
N SER A 793 -40.78 7.89 -20.58
CA SER A 793 -41.46 7.84 -19.29
C SER A 793 -40.62 8.42 -18.12
N SER A 794 -39.37 8.78 -18.39
CA SER A 794 -38.36 9.00 -17.35
C SER A 794 -38.37 10.40 -16.74
N THR A 795 -37.92 10.50 -15.48
CA THR A 795 -37.93 11.74 -14.66
C THR A 795 -36.72 12.65 -14.89
N TRP A 796 -35.98 12.49 -15.99
CA TRP A 796 -34.75 13.24 -16.25
C TRP A 796 -35.01 14.57 -16.97
N ASN A 797 -34.28 15.62 -16.58
CA ASN A 797 -34.37 16.92 -17.23
C ASN A 797 -33.54 16.94 -18.53
N LEU A 798 -34.20 16.71 -19.67
CA LEU A 798 -33.56 16.62 -20.99
C LEU A 798 -32.79 17.88 -21.40
N GLU A 799 -33.23 19.08 -20.98
CA GLU A 799 -32.49 20.32 -21.25
C GLU A 799 -31.21 20.44 -20.41
N GLU A 800 -31.18 19.86 -19.21
CA GLU A 800 -30.04 19.89 -18.30
C GLU A 800 -28.97 18.92 -18.79
N LEU A 801 -29.35 17.67 -19.09
CA LEU A 801 -28.48 16.69 -19.76
C LEU A 801 -27.95 17.19 -21.11
N GLY A 802 -28.77 17.94 -21.88
CA GLY A 802 -28.34 18.57 -23.13
C GLY A 802 -27.29 19.66 -22.93
N ARG A 803 -27.44 20.50 -21.88
CA ARG A 803 -26.43 21.51 -21.50
C ARG A 803 -25.14 20.85 -21.04
N ASP A 804 -25.22 19.86 -20.15
CA ASP A 804 -24.05 19.14 -19.62
C ASP A 804 -23.25 18.45 -20.74
N LEU A 805 -23.96 17.87 -21.72
CA LEU A 805 -23.36 17.27 -22.92
C LEU A 805 -22.63 18.32 -23.79
N HIS A 806 -23.25 19.48 -24.04
CA HIS A 806 -22.60 20.57 -24.76
C HIS A 806 -21.37 21.12 -24.02
N THR A 807 -21.42 21.21 -22.68
CA THR A 807 -20.27 21.61 -21.86
C THR A 807 -19.14 20.59 -21.97
N ALA A 808 -19.42 19.30 -21.77
CA ALA A 808 -18.40 18.25 -21.85
C ALA A 808 -17.74 18.13 -23.23
N LEU A 809 -18.52 18.25 -24.32
CA LEU A 809 -18.00 18.28 -25.70
C LEU A 809 -17.09 19.50 -25.93
N SER A 810 -17.46 20.67 -25.41
CA SER A 810 -16.66 21.89 -25.55
C SER A 810 -15.34 21.81 -24.76
N THR A 811 -15.37 21.32 -23.52
CA THR A 811 -14.17 21.07 -22.71
C THR A 811 -13.23 20.07 -23.39
N THR A 812 -13.76 18.96 -23.92
CA THR A 812 -12.97 17.93 -24.61
C THR A 812 -12.32 18.49 -25.88
N LYS A 813 -13.03 19.29 -26.68
CA LYS A 813 -12.47 19.97 -27.85
C LYS A 813 -11.31 20.89 -27.46
N TRP A 814 -11.49 21.75 -26.46
CA TRP A 814 -10.46 22.71 -26.04
C TRP A 814 -9.20 22.03 -25.49
N GLN A 815 -9.33 21.05 -24.58
CA GLN A 815 -8.16 20.32 -24.05
C GLN A 815 -7.40 19.57 -25.16
N LEU A 816 -8.13 19.03 -26.15
CA LEU A 816 -7.52 18.33 -27.29
C LEU A 816 -6.76 19.28 -28.23
N GLU A 817 -7.22 20.52 -28.39
CA GLU A 817 -6.53 21.57 -29.15
C GLU A 817 -5.27 22.08 -28.43
N GLU A 818 -5.32 22.28 -27.10
CA GLU A 818 -4.13 22.65 -26.33
C GLU A 818 -3.11 21.49 -26.27
N PHE A 819 -3.58 20.25 -26.14
CA PHE A 819 -2.72 19.06 -26.25
C PHE A 819 -2.04 18.98 -27.63
N GLU A 820 -2.78 19.21 -28.72
CA GLU A 820 -2.23 19.26 -30.07
C GLU A 820 -1.19 20.38 -30.24
N LYS A 821 -1.42 21.57 -29.66
CA LYS A 821 -0.43 22.68 -29.65
C LYS A 821 0.83 22.32 -28.85
N ALA A 822 0.67 21.71 -27.68
CA ALA A 822 1.79 21.28 -26.83
C ALA A 822 2.66 20.21 -27.51
N VAL A 823 2.02 19.23 -28.15
CA VAL A 823 2.66 18.21 -29.00
C VAL A 823 3.37 18.87 -30.19
N GLN A 824 2.69 19.68 -30.99
CA GLN A 824 3.26 20.27 -32.21
C GLN A 824 4.44 21.22 -31.92
N SER A 825 4.38 22.00 -30.84
CA SER A 825 5.47 22.91 -30.45
C SER A 825 6.70 22.17 -29.91
N SER A 826 6.52 21.01 -29.27
CA SER A 826 7.61 20.28 -28.62
C SER A 826 8.43 19.39 -29.56
N TYR A 827 7.86 18.94 -30.68
CA TYR A 827 8.57 18.12 -31.68
C TYR A 827 9.32 18.94 -32.75
N TYR A 828 9.67 20.21 -32.47
CA TYR A 828 10.39 21.10 -33.40
C TYR A 828 11.90 20.81 -33.49
N GLY A 829 12.24 19.65 -34.07
CA GLY A 829 13.60 19.25 -34.44
C GLY A 829 13.97 17.85 -33.96
N ASN A 830 14.60 17.06 -34.85
CA ASN A 830 15.14 15.70 -34.71
C ASN A 830 14.90 14.98 -33.35
N SER A 831 13.65 14.69 -33.08
CA SER A 831 13.14 13.92 -31.96
C SER A 831 12.25 12.79 -32.51
N SER A 832 12.06 11.71 -31.73
CA SER A 832 11.55 10.43 -32.25
C SER A 832 10.23 10.54 -33.04
N GLU A 833 10.26 10.14 -34.31
CA GLU A 833 9.07 10.06 -35.18
C GLU A 833 7.96 9.23 -34.52
N GLU A 834 8.32 8.11 -33.88
CA GLU A 834 7.38 7.19 -33.25
C GLU A 834 6.55 7.85 -32.12
N ALA A 835 7.13 8.79 -31.36
CA ALA A 835 6.42 9.46 -30.28
C ALA A 835 5.44 10.50 -30.81
N ARG A 836 5.86 11.24 -31.85
CA ARG A 836 5.01 12.20 -32.55
C ARG A 836 3.81 11.52 -33.25
N ASP A 837 4.02 10.37 -33.89
CA ASP A 837 2.92 9.67 -34.56
C ASP A 837 1.95 9.01 -33.57
N ARG A 838 2.39 8.49 -32.42
CA ARG A 838 1.47 8.03 -31.35
C ARG A 838 0.55 9.14 -30.84
N HIS A 839 1.10 10.33 -30.57
CA HIS A 839 0.29 11.48 -30.17
C HIS A 839 -0.68 11.93 -31.27
N ARG A 840 -0.27 11.83 -32.54
CA ARG A 840 -1.12 12.13 -33.69
C ARG A 840 -2.28 11.13 -33.83
N GLU A 841 -2.05 9.83 -33.61
CA GLU A 841 -3.11 8.82 -33.60
C GLU A 841 -4.13 9.07 -32.48
N PHE A 842 -3.65 9.39 -31.26
CA PHE A 842 -4.52 9.79 -30.14
C PHE A 842 -5.37 11.02 -30.50
N ILE A 843 -4.75 12.08 -31.03
CA ILE A 843 -5.46 13.30 -31.43
C ILE A 843 -6.55 13.01 -32.49
N VAL A 844 -6.26 12.14 -33.47
CA VAL A 844 -7.24 11.73 -34.49
C VAL A 844 -8.38 10.91 -33.87
N ALA A 845 -8.11 10.04 -32.90
CA ALA A 845 -9.14 9.24 -32.23
C ALA A 845 -10.18 10.11 -31.51
N ILE A 846 -9.73 11.04 -30.66
CA ILE A 846 -10.64 11.93 -29.91
C ILE A 846 -11.33 12.94 -30.86
N LYS A 847 -10.65 13.44 -31.91
CA LYS A 847 -11.31 14.29 -32.94
C LYS A 847 -12.46 13.56 -33.62
N ASN A 848 -12.30 12.28 -33.96
CA ASN A 848 -13.37 11.46 -34.55
C ASN A 848 -14.53 11.21 -33.58
N GLN A 849 -14.25 11.04 -32.28
CA GLN A 849 -15.26 10.89 -31.23
C GLN A 849 -16.09 12.17 -31.05
N ASN A 850 -15.42 13.33 -30.97
CA ASN A 850 -16.02 14.65 -30.89
C ASN A 850 -16.94 14.91 -32.10
N LEU A 851 -16.43 14.72 -33.33
CA LEU A 851 -17.19 14.92 -34.58
C LEU A 851 -18.43 14.03 -34.68
N LYS A 852 -18.37 12.80 -34.15
CA LYS A 852 -19.49 11.86 -34.14
C LYS A 852 -20.62 12.36 -33.24
N ILE A 853 -20.30 12.78 -32.01
CA ILE A 853 -21.29 13.30 -31.03
C ILE A 853 -21.86 14.64 -31.50
N GLU A 854 -21.01 15.53 -32.01
CA GLU A 854 -21.39 16.81 -32.62
C GLU A 854 -22.39 16.65 -33.77
N LYS A 855 -22.17 15.68 -34.66
CA LYS A 855 -23.10 15.38 -35.74
C LYS A 855 -24.46 14.91 -35.22
N TYR A 856 -24.50 14.01 -34.23
CA TYR A 856 -25.76 13.56 -33.64
C TYR A 856 -26.53 14.67 -32.92
N LEU A 857 -25.85 15.62 -32.28
CA LEU A 857 -26.48 16.82 -31.72
C LEU A 857 -27.15 17.69 -32.80
N GLN A 858 -26.47 17.91 -33.93
CA GLN A 858 -27.02 18.68 -35.05
C GLN A 858 -28.21 17.97 -35.72
N GLU A 859 -28.13 16.65 -35.91
CA GLU A 859 -29.24 15.84 -36.42
C GLU A 859 -30.46 15.85 -35.46
N SER A 860 -30.22 15.77 -34.15
CA SER A 860 -31.28 15.83 -33.13
C SER A 860 -31.97 17.20 -33.08
N ALA A 861 -31.22 18.30 -33.07
CA ALA A 861 -31.79 19.66 -33.10
C ALA A 861 -32.66 19.88 -34.34
N SER A 862 -32.21 19.39 -35.50
CA SER A 862 -32.95 19.43 -36.76
C SER A 862 -34.26 18.64 -36.70
N SER A 863 -34.32 17.53 -35.96
CA SER A 863 -35.52 16.70 -35.82
C SER A 863 -36.60 17.29 -34.90
N GLU A 864 -36.21 18.12 -33.92
CA GLU A 864 -37.15 18.80 -33.02
C GLU A 864 -37.66 20.16 -33.56
N GLY A 865 -37.21 20.59 -34.74
CA GLY A 865 -37.56 21.89 -35.32
C GLY A 865 -36.98 23.10 -34.57
N LYS A 866 -36.02 22.87 -33.67
CA LYS A 866 -35.33 23.92 -32.91
C LYS A 866 -34.16 24.46 -33.73
N THR A 867 -33.93 25.77 -33.70
CA THR A 867 -32.70 26.34 -34.25
C THR A 867 -31.48 25.76 -33.50
N PRO A 868 -30.40 25.38 -34.21
CA PRO A 868 -29.18 24.95 -33.55
C PRO A 868 -28.70 26.02 -32.57
N VAL A 869 -28.46 25.62 -31.31
CA VAL A 869 -27.92 26.52 -30.31
C VAL A 869 -26.54 27.01 -30.79
N PRO A 870 -26.30 28.33 -30.90
CA PRO A 870 -24.99 28.83 -31.30
C PRO A 870 -23.91 28.31 -30.37
N TRP A 871 -22.77 27.90 -30.93
CA TRP A 871 -21.61 27.50 -30.13
C TRP A 871 -21.23 28.63 -29.19
N VAL A 872 -21.03 28.29 -27.91
CA VAL A 872 -20.31 29.17 -26.98
C VAL A 872 -18.85 29.14 -27.41
N HIS A 873 -18.51 30.00 -28.36
CA HIS A 873 -17.14 30.46 -28.53
C HIS A 873 -16.79 31.20 -27.25
N LEU A 874 -16.07 30.51 -26.36
CA LEU A 874 -15.36 31.17 -25.26
C LEU A 874 -14.48 32.25 -25.91
N ASP A 875 -14.67 33.51 -25.52
CA ASP A 875 -13.90 34.58 -26.13
C ASP A 875 -12.43 34.54 -25.66
N GLU A 876 -11.57 35.35 -26.28
CA GLU A 876 -10.15 35.39 -25.94
C GLU A 876 -9.94 35.82 -24.47
N GLY A 877 -10.86 36.56 -23.87
CA GLY A 877 -10.89 36.89 -22.45
C GLY A 877 -11.30 35.72 -21.56
N GLU A 878 -12.37 34.99 -21.89
CA GLU A 878 -12.81 33.80 -21.14
C GLU A 878 -11.77 32.67 -21.19
N CYS A 879 -11.13 32.47 -22.34
CA CYS A 879 -9.99 31.55 -22.49
C CYS A 879 -8.81 32.00 -21.62
N ASN A 880 -8.52 33.30 -21.55
CA ASN A 880 -7.46 33.84 -20.71
C ASN A 880 -7.78 33.80 -19.20
N GLU A 881 -9.03 34.00 -18.77
CA GLU A 881 -9.40 33.81 -17.35
C GLU A 881 -9.26 32.34 -16.94
N LEU A 882 -9.66 31.39 -17.79
CA LEU A 882 -9.51 29.97 -17.52
C LEU A 882 -8.02 29.55 -17.51
N ALA A 883 -7.19 30.09 -18.40
CA ALA A 883 -5.74 29.88 -18.39
C ALA A 883 -5.06 30.52 -17.17
N LEU A 884 -5.48 31.72 -16.75
CA LEU A 884 -5.02 32.40 -15.53
C LEU A 884 -5.41 31.65 -14.25
N PHE A 885 -6.57 30.99 -14.24
CA PHE A 885 -7.00 30.14 -13.13
C PHE A 885 -6.12 28.89 -12.96
N LEU A 886 -5.50 28.41 -14.04
CA LEU A 886 -4.68 27.19 -14.07
C LEU A 886 -3.17 27.46 -14.02
N SER A 887 -2.70 28.70 -14.18
CA SER A 887 -1.27 29.04 -14.34
C SER A 887 -0.69 29.81 -13.15
N ALA A 888 0.30 29.22 -12.47
CA ALA A 888 1.16 29.90 -11.49
C ALA A 888 2.49 30.36 -12.14
N PRO A 889 3.17 31.42 -11.64
CA PRO A 889 4.18 32.15 -12.41
C PRO A 889 5.56 31.46 -12.51
N PRO A 890 6.32 31.71 -13.60
CA PRO A 890 7.65 31.15 -13.80
C PRO A 890 8.73 31.85 -12.94
N LEU A 891 9.78 31.10 -12.59
CA LEU A 891 10.97 31.61 -11.92
C LEU A 891 11.90 32.41 -12.87
N PRO A 892 12.59 33.46 -12.40
CA PRO A 892 13.46 34.27 -13.24
C PRO A 892 14.82 33.61 -13.52
N GLY A 893 15.25 33.61 -14.79
CA GLY A 893 16.55 33.09 -15.23
C GLY A 893 17.26 34.02 -16.23
N ASP A 894 18.59 34.08 -16.12
CA ASP A 894 19.52 35.00 -16.81
C ASP A 894 19.22 35.39 -18.26
N LYS A 895 19.11 36.71 -18.50
CA LYS A 895 19.32 37.30 -19.84
C LYS A 895 20.81 37.58 -20.06
N LYS A 896 21.54 36.66 -20.73
CA LYS A 896 22.82 37.00 -21.37
C LYS A 896 22.59 37.39 -22.83
N LEU A 897 22.89 38.64 -23.18
CA LEU A 897 22.89 39.09 -24.58
C LEU A 897 24.11 38.50 -25.33
N PRO A 898 23.94 38.01 -26.57
CA PRO A 898 25.05 37.80 -27.50
C PRO A 898 25.55 39.15 -28.05
N PRO A 899 26.83 39.23 -28.50
CA PRO A 899 27.41 40.46 -29.04
C PRO A 899 26.90 40.79 -30.45
N LYS A 900 26.98 42.07 -30.82
CA LYS A 900 26.70 42.55 -32.18
C LYS A 900 27.69 41.98 -33.19
N VAL A 901 27.20 41.51 -34.33
CA VAL A 901 27.98 41.34 -35.56
C VAL A 901 27.30 42.15 -36.67
N HIS A 902 28.07 42.94 -37.41
CA HIS A 902 27.56 43.67 -38.58
C HIS A 902 27.29 42.70 -39.74
N GLY A 903 26.12 42.80 -40.36
CA GLY A 903 25.81 42.04 -41.57
C GLY A 903 26.34 42.70 -42.84
N ARG A 904 26.36 41.93 -43.94
CA ARG A 904 26.25 42.45 -45.30
C ARG A 904 25.54 41.43 -46.19
N ALA A 905 24.77 41.92 -47.15
CA ALA A 905 24.02 41.10 -48.09
C ALA A 905 24.65 41.09 -49.49
N SER A 906 24.61 39.93 -50.13
CA SER A 906 24.74 39.69 -51.58
C SER A 906 24.45 38.18 -51.80
N ASP A 907 23.28 37.70 -52.22
CA ASP A 907 22.35 38.08 -53.31
C ASP A 907 22.77 37.48 -54.68
N LEU A 908 21.76 37.26 -55.54
CA LEU A 908 21.73 36.58 -56.85
C LEU A 908 21.86 35.04 -56.89
N ARG A 909 21.19 34.31 -57.82
CA ARG A 909 19.84 34.34 -58.46
C ARG A 909 19.83 33.41 -59.69
N ARG A 910 18.86 32.48 -59.80
CA ARG A 910 18.16 32.00 -61.04
C ARG A 910 17.38 30.69 -60.74
N GLY A 911 16.13 30.48 -61.18
CA GLY A 911 15.15 31.42 -61.76
C GLY A 911 14.00 30.75 -62.55
N ILE A 912 12.95 31.55 -62.84
CA ILE A 912 11.97 31.44 -63.96
C ILE A 912 10.76 30.47 -63.82
N ASN A 913 9.64 31.10 -63.42
CA ASN A 913 8.20 30.96 -63.74
C ASN A 913 7.67 29.99 -64.82
N ARG A 914 6.41 29.52 -64.62
CA ARG A 914 5.20 29.79 -65.46
C ARG A 914 3.91 29.48 -64.65
N GLU A 915 2.93 30.40 -64.53
CA GLU A 915 1.69 30.61 -65.36
C GLU A 915 0.65 29.45 -65.25
N SER A 916 -0.68 29.62 -65.04
CA SER A 916 -1.61 30.79 -65.00
C SER A 916 -2.94 30.54 -64.21
N ALA A 917 -3.84 31.54 -64.09
CA ALA A 917 -5.11 31.56 -63.29
C ALA A 917 -6.40 31.53 -64.21
N PRO A 918 -7.68 31.94 -63.87
CA PRO A 918 -8.26 32.63 -62.68
C PRO A 918 -9.75 32.33 -62.22
N ASP A 919 -10.21 33.08 -61.19
CA ASP A 919 -11.57 33.64 -60.83
C ASP A 919 -12.91 32.85 -60.74
N PHE A 920 -13.70 33.09 -59.65
CA PHE A 920 -14.89 34.00 -59.63
C PHE A 920 -15.47 34.31 -58.20
N LEU A 921 -16.63 35.00 -58.09
CA LEU A 921 -16.99 35.93 -56.98
C LEU A 921 -18.50 35.99 -56.52
N LYS A 922 -18.74 36.53 -55.30
CA LYS A 922 -19.98 37.22 -54.76
C LYS A 922 -21.22 36.36 -54.41
N ASN A 923 -22.22 36.77 -53.57
CA ASN A 923 -22.65 38.01 -52.85
C ASN A 923 -23.28 37.60 -51.45
N ALA A 924 -23.34 38.38 -50.34
CA ALA A 924 -24.10 39.61 -49.97
C ALA A 924 -25.65 39.45 -49.94
N SER A 925 -26.48 40.00 -49.00
CA SER A 925 -26.31 40.77 -47.73
C SER A 925 -27.68 41.09 -47.03
N GLN A 926 -27.69 41.76 -45.85
CA GLN A 926 -28.81 42.55 -45.21
C GLN A 926 -29.98 41.80 -44.50
N SER A 927 -30.79 42.38 -43.57
CA SER A 927 -30.59 43.26 -42.36
C SER A 927 -31.96 43.64 -41.68
N ILE A 928 -31.95 44.43 -40.56
CA ILE A 928 -33.07 45.25 -39.95
C ILE A 928 -34.04 44.49 -38.99
N GLU A 929 -34.01 44.65 -37.64
CA GLU A 929 -34.51 45.74 -36.72
C GLU A 929 -36.03 45.58 -36.31
N PHE A 930 -36.60 46.03 -35.16
CA PHE A 930 -36.14 46.78 -33.96
C PHE A 930 -37.09 46.59 -32.71
N SER A 931 -36.67 47.11 -31.54
CA SER A 931 -37.48 47.67 -30.40
C SER A 931 -38.46 46.78 -29.57
N SER A 932 -38.78 47.07 -28.30
CA SER A 932 -38.13 47.85 -27.20
C SER A 932 -38.88 47.70 -25.86
N SER A 933 -38.27 48.12 -24.74
CA SER A 933 -38.90 48.65 -23.48
C SER A 933 -39.86 47.76 -22.65
N GLU A 934 -40.04 47.89 -21.33
CA GLU A 934 -39.30 48.46 -20.17
C GLU A 934 -40.04 48.01 -18.87
N VAL A 935 -39.55 48.46 -17.69
CA VAL A 935 -40.21 48.59 -16.36
C VAL A 935 -39.61 47.73 -15.22
N ASN A 936 -39.44 48.37 -14.07
CA ASN A 936 -38.81 47.84 -12.85
C ASN A 936 -39.81 47.12 -11.93
N ASN A 937 -39.36 46.13 -11.15
CA ASN A 937 -39.21 46.33 -9.70
C ASN A 937 -38.39 45.25 -8.95
N GLU A 938 -37.88 45.67 -7.79
CA GLU A 938 -37.42 44.92 -6.60
C GLU A 938 -36.60 43.62 -6.77
N LYS A 939 -35.33 43.67 -6.35
CA LYS A 939 -34.45 42.51 -6.17
C LYS A 939 -34.35 42.11 -4.69
N SER A 940 -34.61 40.84 -4.38
CA SER A 940 -34.24 40.22 -3.10
C SER A 940 -32.95 39.40 -3.22
N TYR A 941 -32.29 39.11 -2.10
CA TYR A 941 -30.96 38.48 -2.08
C TYR A 941 -31.02 36.95 -2.29
N GLY A 942 -30.35 36.45 -3.33
CA GLY A 942 -30.14 35.01 -3.57
C GLY A 942 -28.65 34.63 -3.55
N HIS A 943 -28.25 33.73 -2.64
CA HIS A 943 -26.87 33.23 -2.57
C HIS A 943 -26.60 32.16 -3.65
N ARG A 944 -25.66 32.43 -4.57
CA ARG A 944 -25.11 31.39 -5.47
C ARG A 944 -24.31 30.37 -4.67
N ARG A 945 -24.62 29.08 -4.82
CA ARG A 945 -23.78 27.95 -4.38
C ARG A 945 -22.78 27.60 -5.48
N THR A 946 -21.62 27.09 -5.09
CA THR A 946 -20.63 26.49 -6.01
C THR A 946 -20.76 24.98 -5.93
N ALA A 947 -20.84 24.29 -7.07
CA ALA A 947 -20.79 22.84 -7.12
C ALA A 947 -19.32 22.34 -7.09
N SER A 948 -19.12 21.09 -6.69
CA SER A 948 -17.86 20.36 -6.83
C SER A 948 -18.18 18.89 -7.06
N ALA A 949 -17.82 18.36 -8.23
CA ALA A 949 -17.97 16.95 -8.58
C ALA A 949 -16.66 16.20 -8.34
N SER A 950 -16.75 14.97 -7.83
CA SER A 950 -15.64 14.03 -7.79
C SER A 950 -15.57 13.24 -9.10
N PRO A 951 -14.38 12.80 -9.55
CA PRO A 951 -14.27 11.87 -10.67
C PRO A 951 -14.56 10.44 -10.20
N ASP A 952 -15.49 9.79 -10.88
CA ASP A 952 -15.82 8.37 -10.78
C ASP A 952 -16.46 7.94 -12.12
N ILE A 953 -16.63 6.62 -12.36
CA ILE A 953 -17.12 5.95 -13.60
C ILE A 953 -16.00 5.48 -14.56
N GLY A 954 -15.88 4.15 -14.72
CA GLY A 954 -14.88 3.55 -15.62
C GLY A 954 -15.02 2.05 -15.96
N ALA A 955 -16.18 1.39 -15.77
CA ALA A 955 -16.35 -0.01 -16.20
C ALA A 955 -17.82 -0.47 -16.38
N TRP A 956 -18.26 -0.68 -17.63
CA TRP A 956 -19.43 -1.52 -17.96
C TRP A 956 -19.12 -2.40 -19.18
N LYS A 957 -19.32 -3.72 -19.05
CA LYS A 957 -19.17 -4.67 -20.16
C LYS A 957 -20.53 -4.93 -20.82
N ILE A 958 -20.59 -4.88 -22.14
CA ILE A 958 -21.76 -5.28 -22.93
C ILE A 958 -21.37 -6.49 -23.79
N ALA A 959 -22.17 -7.56 -23.73
CA ALA A 959 -22.06 -8.67 -24.66
C ALA A 959 -22.78 -8.32 -25.98
N ILE A 960 -22.14 -8.59 -27.11
CA ILE A 960 -22.79 -8.51 -28.43
C ILE A 960 -23.36 -9.89 -28.75
N VAL A 961 -24.63 -9.91 -29.16
CA VAL A 961 -25.32 -11.10 -29.66
C VAL A 961 -25.42 -10.97 -31.17
N ASP A 962 -24.73 -11.85 -31.90
CA ASP A 962 -24.94 -12.07 -33.33
C ASP A 962 -25.90 -13.25 -33.52
N ASP A 963 -27.01 -13.05 -34.23
CA ASP A 963 -27.97 -14.11 -34.56
C ASP A 963 -28.69 -13.85 -35.91
N VAL A 964 -28.22 -14.51 -36.98
CA VAL A 964 -28.97 -14.68 -38.25
C VAL A 964 -28.67 -16.06 -38.88
N LEU A 965 -29.57 -17.01 -38.65
CA LEU A 965 -30.09 -18.04 -39.59
C LEU A 965 -29.12 -18.77 -40.56
N GLN A 966 -29.02 -20.11 -40.45
CA GLN A 966 -29.78 -21.04 -41.32
C GLN A 966 -29.62 -22.56 -41.01
N GLN A 967 -30.78 -23.21 -40.84
CA GLN A 967 -31.18 -24.57 -41.30
C GLN A 967 -30.35 -25.88 -41.08
N ASN A 968 -31.01 -26.80 -40.35
CA ASN A 968 -31.34 -28.20 -40.72
C ASN A 968 -30.48 -29.44 -40.31
N SER A 969 -31.23 -30.43 -39.79
CA SER A 969 -31.08 -31.91 -39.87
C SER A 969 -30.15 -32.71 -38.93
N SER A 970 -30.77 -33.20 -37.85
CA SER A 970 -30.73 -34.58 -37.32
C SER A 970 -29.66 -35.61 -37.77
N ASN A 971 -28.98 -36.25 -36.80
CA ASN A 971 -29.06 -37.72 -36.59
C ASN A 971 -28.40 -38.27 -35.29
N GLY A 972 -28.85 -39.45 -34.84
CA GLY A 972 -27.92 -40.55 -34.46
C GLY A 972 -27.40 -40.75 -33.02
N GLN A 973 -28.23 -41.30 -32.13
CA GLN A 973 -27.91 -42.36 -31.11
C GLN A 973 -26.68 -42.27 -30.15
N ARG A 974 -27.02 -42.12 -28.85
CA ARG A 974 -26.72 -43.02 -27.69
C ARG A 974 -25.41 -43.85 -27.61
N PHE A 975 -24.76 -43.81 -26.43
CA PHE A 975 -24.39 -45.01 -25.64
C PHE A 975 -24.32 -44.70 -24.12
N ILE A 976 -24.49 -45.73 -23.26
CA ILE A 976 -24.54 -45.66 -21.77
C ILE A 976 -24.18 -47.06 -21.19
N PRO A 977 -23.98 -47.24 -19.86
CA PRO A 977 -22.82 -46.97 -18.99
C PRO A 977 -21.95 -48.25 -18.76
N PRO A 978 -21.18 -48.38 -17.65
CA PRO A 978 -21.74 -49.04 -16.44
C PRO A 978 -21.35 -48.41 -15.07
N ARG A 979 -21.77 -49.03 -13.95
CA ARG A 979 -21.61 -48.61 -12.54
C ARG A 979 -21.08 -49.76 -11.65
N ARG A 980 -20.66 -49.42 -10.42
CA ARG A 980 -20.43 -50.25 -9.18
C ARG A 980 -18.97 -50.73 -8.98
N VAL A 981 -18.25 -50.61 -7.84
CA VAL A 981 -18.54 -50.50 -6.36
C VAL A 981 -18.99 -51.83 -5.71
N PRO A 982 -18.51 -52.28 -4.51
CA PRO A 982 -17.35 -51.91 -3.66
C PRO A 982 -16.45 -53.13 -3.28
N SER A 983 -15.51 -52.95 -2.33
CA SER A 983 -15.08 -53.99 -1.38
C SER A 983 -14.67 -53.38 -0.02
N SER A 984 -14.62 -54.21 1.04
CA SER A 984 -14.41 -53.77 2.44
C SER A 984 -13.46 -54.74 3.18
N GLY A 985 -12.76 -54.26 4.22
CA GLY A 985 -11.97 -55.08 5.15
C GLY A 985 -11.46 -54.26 6.35
N ALA A 986 -11.39 -54.85 7.54
CA ALA A 986 -11.03 -54.15 8.78
C ALA A 986 -10.49 -55.11 9.87
N LEU A 987 -9.67 -54.58 10.79
CA LEU A 987 -9.15 -55.21 12.02
C LEU A 987 -8.22 -56.43 11.78
N SER A 988 -7.15 -56.67 12.53
CA SER A 988 -6.96 -56.53 13.99
C SER A 988 -5.47 -56.45 14.41
N SER A 989 -5.21 -56.44 15.73
CA SER A 989 -3.91 -56.22 16.39
C SER A 989 -3.37 -57.44 17.15
N THR A 990 -2.04 -57.54 17.33
CA THR A 990 -1.40 -58.17 18.53
C THR A 990 0.08 -57.76 18.71
N GLU A 991 0.60 -57.93 19.93
CA GLU A 991 1.96 -57.54 20.35
C GLU A 991 2.95 -58.71 20.45
N SER A 992 4.26 -58.44 20.32
CA SER A 992 5.37 -58.91 21.20
C SER A 992 6.72 -58.51 20.56
N ALA A 993 7.64 -57.76 21.18
CA ALA A 993 8.31 -57.86 22.50
C ALA A 993 9.61 -58.70 22.49
N VAL A 994 10.76 -58.03 22.38
CA VAL A 994 12.11 -58.56 22.69
C VAL A 994 12.85 -57.54 23.58
N LYS A 995 13.77 -58.02 24.43
CA LYS A 995 14.34 -57.29 25.57
C LYS A 995 15.86 -57.44 25.64
N GLY A 996 16.57 -56.40 26.10
CA GLY A 996 18.00 -56.43 26.44
C GLY A 996 18.89 -55.63 25.46
N GLN A 997 20.08 -55.14 25.86
CA GLN A 997 20.78 -55.33 27.15
C GLN A 997 21.73 -54.15 27.44
N TRP A 998 22.01 -53.86 28.73
CA TRP A 998 22.98 -52.86 29.17
C TRP A 998 24.44 -53.29 28.96
N SER A 999 25.33 -52.30 28.81
CA SER A 999 26.66 -52.33 29.43
C SER A 999 27.06 -50.95 29.99
N LYS A 1000 28.13 -50.89 30.80
CA LYS A 1000 28.63 -49.70 31.50
C LYS A 1000 30.16 -49.79 31.66
N ASN A 1001 30.77 -48.64 31.98
CA ASN A 1001 32.18 -48.41 32.38
C ASN A 1001 33.20 -48.29 31.22
N GLY A 1002 34.20 -47.41 31.29
CA GLY A 1002 34.37 -46.31 32.27
C GLY A 1002 35.76 -45.61 32.30
N ILE A 1003 35.76 -44.44 32.96
CA ILE A 1003 36.85 -43.81 33.75
C ILE A 1003 38.29 -43.75 33.16
N ARG A 1004 38.80 -42.52 32.94
CA ARG A 1004 40.16 -42.11 33.39
C ARG A 1004 40.22 -40.60 33.72
N LYS A 1005 41.34 -40.14 34.30
CA LYS A 1005 41.52 -38.84 35.00
C LYS A 1005 42.81 -38.11 34.56
N SER A 1006 42.91 -36.83 34.98
CA SER A 1006 44.13 -35.99 35.10
C SER A 1006 44.64 -35.32 33.80
N ALA A 1007 45.35 -34.17 33.85
CA ALA A 1007 45.91 -33.41 35.00
C ALA A 1007 45.87 -31.86 34.82
N THR A 1008 46.33 -31.12 35.83
CA THR A 1008 46.37 -29.64 35.95
C THR A 1008 47.75 -29.02 35.71
N ALA A 1009 47.81 -27.73 35.34
CA ALA A 1009 48.98 -26.85 35.51
C ALA A 1009 48.56 -25.36 35.71
N ARG A 1010 49.47 -24.50 36.22
CA ARG A 1010 49.31 -23.04 36.47
C ARG A 1010 50.58 -22.27 36.09
N HIS A 1011 50.46 -20.99 35.70
CA HIS A 1011 51.34 -19.83 36.01
C HIS A 1011 50.44 -18.56 35.93
N GLN A 1012 50.55 -17.43 36.67
CA GLN A 1012 51.66 -16.53 37.08
C GLN A 1012 52.24 -15.68 35.92
N GLU A 1013 52.48 -14.35 36.01
CA GLU A 1013 52.36 -13.37 37.13
C GLU A 1013 52.36 -11.87 36.67
N SER A 1014 52.06 -10.93 37.60
CA SER A 1014 52.47 -9.49 37.73
C SER A 1014 52.23 -8.41 36.63
N ASP A 1015 51.34 -7.45 36.95
CA ASP A 1015 51.54 -5.99 37.22
C ASP A 1015 52.46 -5.06 36.40
N ALA A 1016 51.94 -3.85 36.09
CA ALA A 1016 52.66 -2.55 35.96
C ALA A 1016 51.67 -1.35 36.06
N GLU A 1017 52.13 -0.12 36.37
CA GLU A 1017 51.29 0.98 36.91
C GLU A 1017 51.59 2.41 36.37
N PHE A 1018 50.61 3.34 36.49
CA PHE A 1018 50.69 4.82 36.25
C PHE A 1018 51.03 5.31 34.81
N SER A 1019 50.77 6.57 34.38
CA SER A 1019 50.60 7.87 35.09
C SER A 1019 49.56 8.83 34.45
N ARG A 1020 49.55 10.14 34.79
CA ARG A 1020 48.42 11.11 34.64
C ARG A 1020 48.83 12.46 33.94
N PRO A 1021 48.00 13.53 33.84
CA PRO A 1021 48.02 14.51 32.73
C PRO A 1021 48.87 15.78 33.00
N PRO A 1022 48.76 16.81 32.13
CA PRO A 1022 48.32 18.13 32.64
C PRO A 1022 47.30 18.87 31.73
N GLU A 1023 47.02 20.15 32.04
CA GLU A 1023 45.85 20.94 31.63
C GLU A 1023 46.12 22.16 30.72
N LEU A 1024 45.03 22.76 30.22
CA LEU A 1024 44.74 24.19 29.95
C LEU A 1024 45.75 25.11 29.21
N ALA A 1025 45.21 25.84 28.22
CA ALA A 1025 45.51 27.27 28.00
C ALA A 1025 44.29 27.99 27.37
N ARG A 1026 44.15 29.31 27.62
CA ARG A 1026 43.22 30.22 26.93
C ARG A 1026 43.96 31.03 25.86
N GLY A 1027 43.25 31.49 24.83
CA GLY A 1027 43.66 32.51 23.87
C GLY A 1027 42.47 33.43 23.55
N ASN A 1028 42.74 34.67 23.12
CA ASN A 1028 41.76 35.77 23.12
C ASN A 1028 41.83 36.61 21.82
N ASP A 1029 40.82 37.47 21.64
CA ASP A 1029 40.75 38.63 20.73
C ASP A 1029 40.74 38.36 19.20
N GLU A 1030 40.35 39.28 18.30
CA GLU A 1030 39.22 40.23 18.13
C GLU A 1030 39.55 41.10 16.86
N CYS A 1031 38.59 41.89 16.36
CA CYS A 1031 38.73 43.05 15.43
C CYS A 1031 38.73 42.87 13.88
N CYS A 1032 37.86 43.68 13.26
CA CYS A 1032 38.01 44.43 11.99
C CYS A 1032 37.93 43.72 10.60
N GLU A 1033 37.33 44.32 9.55
CA GLU A 1033 36.37 45.44 9.49
C GLU A 1033 35.50 45.51 8.19
N LYS A 1034 34.65 46.56 8.11
CA LYS A 1034 33.56 46.91 7.19
C LYS A 1034 33.85 46.99 5.67
N GLY A 1035 32.78 46.99 4.86
CA GLY A 1035 32.77 47.52 3.48
C GLY A 1035 31.57 47.07 2.59
N SER A 1036 30.31 47.35 2.95
CA SER A 1036 29.51 48.53 2.53
C SER A 1036 29.07 48.61 1.05
N GLY A 1037 27.76 48.50 0.78
CA GLY A 1037 27.15 48.83 -0.52
C GLY A 1037 25.67 48.40 -0.63
N CYS A 1038 24.74 49.36 -0.75
CA CYS A 1038 23.29 49.10 -0.87
C CYS A 1038 22.63 50.07 -1.87
N VAL A 1039 21.76 49.56 -2.75
CA VAL A 1039 20.76 50.31 -3.54
C VAL A 1039 19.54 49.39 -3.82
N ASP A 1040 18.34 49.88 -3.48
CA ASP A 1040 16.98 49.71 -4.07
C ASP A 1040 16.61 48.54 -5.03
N CYS A 1041 15.37 48.02 -5.07
CA CYS A 1041 14.15 48.25 -4.27
C CYS A 1041 13.07 47.16 -4.50
N ASN A 1042 12.04 47.15 -3.64
CA ASN A 1042 10.63 46.74 -3.86
C ASN A 1042 10.25 45.29 -4.31
N ASP A 1043 9.40 44.65 -3.48
CA ASP A 1043 7.99 44.34 -3.78
C ASP A 1043 7.61 43.95 -5.23
N LYS A 1044 6.97 42.79 -5.51
CA LYS A 1044 5.78 42.26 -4.81
C LYS A 1044 5.42 40.80 -5.14
N GLN A 1045 4.62 40.22 -4.24
CA GLN A 1045 3.74 39.03 -4.34
C GLN A 1045 2.72 39.11 -5.52
N PRO A 1046 2.00 38.04 -5.95
CA PRO A 1046 0.95 37.44 -5.08
C PRO A 1046 0.38 36.01 -5.34
N ILE A 1047 -0.43 35.57 -4.35
CA ILE A 1047 -1.66 34.73 -4.42
C ILE A 1047 -1.56 33.22 -4.79
N GLY A 1048 -2.06 32.40 -3.85
CA GLY A 1048 -2.53 31.01 -4.07
C GLY A 1048 -3.40 30.44 -2.93
N TRP A 1049 -3.79 31.24 -1.93
CA TRP A 1049 -4.23 30.74 -0.61
C TRP A 1049 -5.74 30.55 -0.40
N TYR A 1050 -6.59 31.04 -1.30
CA TYR A 1050 -8.04 31.19 -1.03
C TYR A 1050 -8.77 29.84 -0.83
N GLY A 1051 -8.35 28.79 -1.55
CA GLY A 1051 -8.94 27.44 -1.45
C GLY A 1051 -8.57 26.64 -0.20
N ALA A 1052 -7.50 27.03 0.52
CA ALA A 1052 -7.06 26.39 1.75
C ALA A 1052 -7.76 26.98 2.99
N ILE A 1053 -7.87 28.31 3.04
CA ILE A 1053 -8.52 29.04 4.15
C ILE A 1053 -9.98 28.57 4.32
N LYS A 1054 -10.74 28.47 3.22
CA LYS A 1054 -12.15 28.05 3.23
C LYS A 1054 -12.35 26.66 3.85
N ARG A 1055 -11.42 25.73 3.62
CA ARG A 1055 -11.44 24.36 4.18
C ARG A 1055 -10.96 24.31 5.64
N ARG A 1056 -9.97 25.13 6.05
CA ARG A 1056 -9.58 25.26 7.48
C ARG A 1056 -10.68 25.87 8.34
N LEU A 1057 -11.40 26.88 7.85
CA LEU A 1057 -12.44 27.59 8.62
C LEU A 1057 -13.65 26.73 8.98
N GLN A 1058 -13.98 25.70 8.18
CA GLN A 1058 -15.07 24.78 8.48
C GLN A 1058 -14.69 23.77 9.58
N ARG A 1059 -13.44 23.30 9.61
CA ARG A 1059 -12.98 22.34 10.64
C ARG A 1059 -12.77 22.99 12.01
N SER A 1060 -12.31 24.25 12.08
CA SER A 1060 -12.10 24.93 13.38
C SER A 1060 -13.39 25.25 14.14
N LYS A 1061 -14.53 25.42 13.46
CA LYS A 1061 -15.82 25.72 14.09
C LYS A 1061 -16.41 24.58 14.95
N HIS A 1062 -15.92 23.34 14.80
CA HIS A 1062 -16.45 22.19 15.54
C HIS A 1062 -15.65 21.91 16.84
N GLN A 1063 -14.32 22.05 16.79
CA GLN A 1063 -13.42 21.90 17.95
C GLN A 1063 -13.71 22.88 19.10
N LEU A 1064 -14.30 24.05 18.81
CA LEU A 1064 -14.56 25.12 19.79
C LEU A 1064 -15.74 24.86 20.76
N LYS A 1065 -16.49 23.76 20.62
CA LYS A 1065 -17.77 23.59 21.35
C LYS A 1065 -17.68 22.76 22.64
N ASN A 1066 -16.85 21.72 22.71
CA ASN A 1066 -16.94 20.68 23.77
C ASN A 1066 -15.82 20.67 24.83
N SER A 1067 -14.84 21.58 24.77
CA SER A 1067 -13.84 21.71 25.84
C SER A 1067 -14.37 22.51 27.05
N ARG A 1068 -14.74 21.80 28.13
CA ARG A 1068 -15.09 22.43 29.43
C ARG A 1068 -13.97 23.33 29.98
N PRO A 1069 -12.68 22.94 29.98
CA PRO A 1069 -11.59 23.83 30.39
C PRO A 1069 -11.55 25.14 29.59
N THR A 1070 -11.74 25.07 28.27
CA THR A 1070 -11.72 26.27 27.41
C THR A 1070 -12.93 27.17 27.65
N GLN A 1071 -14.11 26.61 27.92
CA GLN A 1071 -15.28 27.40 28.33
C GLN A 1071 -15.05 28.12 29.66
N ILE A 1072 -14.42 27.47 30.65
CA ILE A 1072 -14.07 28.08 31.94
C ILE A 1072 -13.04 29.21 31.74
N ALA A 1073 -12.02 29.00 30.91
CA ALA A 1073 -11.04 30.03 30.57
C ALA A 1073 -11.68 31.25 29.88
N ILE A 1074 -12.61 31.03 28.95
CA ILE A 1074 -13.37 32.11 28.28
C ILE A 1074 -14.25 32.87 29.28
N TRP A 1075 -14.94 32.18 30.19
CA TRP A 1075 -15.75 32.85 31.24
C TRP A 1075 -14.88 33.64 32.22
N ALA A 1076 -13.74 33.11 32.66
CA ALA A 1076 -12.79 33.83 33.50
C ALA A 1076 -12.25 35.09 32.79
N PHE A 1077 -11.88 34.97 31.50
CA PHE A 1077 -11.43 36.10 30.69
C PHE A 1077 -12.52 37.17 30.50
N LEU A 1078 -13.77 36.77 30.27
CA LEU A 1078 -14.91 37.69 30.17
C LEU A 1078 -15.19 38.41 31.49
N VAL A 1079 -15.11 37.72 32.63
CA VAL A 1079 -15.27 38.33 33.97
C VAL A 1079 -14.13 39.33 34.26
N ILE A 1080 -12.88 38.99 33.94
CA ILE A 1080 -11.74 39.90 34.07
C ILE A 1080 -11.92 41.14 33.17
N CYS A 1081 -12.34 40.95 31.91
CA CYS A 1081 -12.65 42.06 31.02
C CYS A 1081 -13.80 42.94 31.56
N LEU A 1082 -14.82 42.36 32.19
CA LEU A 1082 -15.93 43.11 32.79
C LEU A 1082 -15.46 43.94 34.00
N ILE A 1083 -14.63 43.36 34.87
CA ILE A 1083 -14.02 44.06 36.01
C ILE A 1083 -13.14 45.22 35.52
N VAL A 1084 -12.31 45.00 34.49
CA VAL A 1084 -11.47 46.05 33.89
C VAL A 1084 -12.33 47.15 33.26
N LEU A 1085 -13.46 46.83 32.61
CA LEU A 1085 -14.39 47.82 32.08
C LEU A 1085 -15.09 48.64 33.18
N ILE A 1086 -15.45 48.03 34.31
CA ILE A 1086 -16.06 48.72 35.45
C ILE A 1086 -15.04 49.66 36.13
N VAL A 1087 -13.79 49.23 36.26
CA VAL A 1087 -12.68 50.08 36.75
C VAL A 1087 -12.41 51.24 35.78
N LEU A 1088 -12.45 51.00 34.47
CA LEU A 1088 -12.35 52.04 33.42
C LEU A 1088 -13.62 52.90 33.23
N GLN A 1089 -14.66 52.68 34.03
CA GLN A 1089 -15.83 53.56 34.15
C GLN A 1089 -15.90 54.30 35.49
N THR A 1090 -14.95 54.04 36.40
CA THR A 1090 -14.85 54.67 37.73
C THR A 1090 -13.56 55.46 37.92
N ILE A 1091 -12.82 55.71 36.81
CA ILE A 1091 -11.62 56.56 36.68
C ILE A 1091 -11.80 57.45 35.44
#